data_AF-A0A2E6HF48-F1
#
_entry.id   AF-A0A2E6HF48-F1
#
_cell.length_a   1.000
_cell.length_b   1.000
_cell.length_c   1.000
_cell.angle_alpha   90.00
_cell.angle_beta   90.00
_cell.angle_gamma   90.00
#
_symmetry.space_group_name_H-M   'P 1'
#
loop_
_entity.id
_entity.type
_entity.pdbx_description
1 polymer ?
#
loop_
_entity_poly.entity_id
_entity_poly.type
_entity_poly.pdbx_seq_one_letter_code
_entity_poly.pdbx_strand_id
1 'polypeptide(L)'
;MELIHYRRKPYRVLSLSMSFFVFFAVALGVEDDAFFHIKNYCIDCHNNETQKGEINLEAALMVKPFVKNIDLWKTVINRIENRDMPPAKRDQPTSIERNTLLRWLNQEVIGFDYDKIDNPGYEPVRRLTHIEFSNTLRDLLGLDLNLIEDFPIDLSGKSGFENSANTLFLQPILMERYLGAIDKVVEAVVPLEGKPHKFSPAIFSWPIDKESEPDVAKNILDRFLLRAYRRPPVDSEIRDINAIYNQARDNGEIFSMGIRRAMGAVLASPAFLLKSEKEKRVDKSYRIDDFELASRLSYFLWASMPDDEMFRLAAANQLGNPDVMAEQVTRMLEDPKSNTLGSVFAAQWLGFDALGVRVRLDPIDNPWCTDTLMEAMKKESAMNFMALVRGNLPLTELIESKSTFVNEELANFYKIKGVKGEHMRRVIHSDKRRYGLFGQASVLAVTSLPYRTSPIRRGEWILDSLLGTPPPPPPPDAGELDEDIEENRKLTFRQKLELHSENPRCNSCHKEMDPLGFSLENYDWFGRWRTKSRGRSIDANGRMPSGTEFNGPIGLRDVIIEEKLDDLARQVTRKMLSYALGRQLEYYDVPAVRKILAVFKEDNYRLQTLLREVCSSYPFRFRKNPEDAELLERKTLSDNG
;
A
#
# COMPACT_ATOMS: atom_id res chain seq x y z
N MET A 1 -22.90 75.34 -17.67
CA MET A 1 -24.30 75.71 -17.94
C MET A 1 -24.66 75.05 -19.26
N GLU A 2 -25.81 74.35 -19.30
CA GLU A 2 -26.44 73.60 -20.43
C GLU A 2 -26.57 72.08 -20.25
N LEU A 3 -27.63 71.75 -19.50
CA LEU A 3 -28.77 70.88 -19.84
C LEU A 3 -28.54 69.52 -20.53
N ILE A 4 -28.89 68.53 -19.71
CA ILE A 4 -29.20 67.12 -19.96
C ILE A 4 -30.42 66.97 -20.88
N HIS A 5 -30.32 66.11 -21.91
CA HIS A 5 -31.49 65.44 -22.48
C HIS A 5 -31.27 63.97 -22.83
N TYR A 6 -32.20 63.21 -22.27
CA TYR A 6 -32.52 61.79 -22.31
C TYR A 6 -32.50 61.14 -23.70
N ARG A 7 -31.89 59.94 -23.83
CA ARG A 7 -32.28 58.93 -24.84
C ARG A 7 -32.24 57.53 -24.24
N ARG A 8 -33.43 56.94 -24.07
CA ARG A 8 -33.64 55.50 -23.82
C ARG A 8 -33.37 54.71 -25.10
N LYS A 9 -32.68 53.58 -24.98
CA LYS A 9 -32.77 52.42 -25.91
C LYS A 9 -32.76 51.11 -25.10
N PRO A 10 -33.38 50.04 -25.61
CA PRO A 10 -34.06 49.03 -24.80
C PRO A 10 -33.17 47.88 -24.34
N TYR A 11 -33.58 47.26 -23.23
CA TYR A 11 -33.04 46.03 -22.67
C TYR A 11 -33.14 44.88 -23.68
N ARG A 12 -31.99 44.32 -24.07
CA ARG A 12 -31.90 42.93 -24.53
C ARG A 12 -31.91 42.06 -23.28
N VAL A 13 -33.06 41.45 -22.99
CA VAL A 13 -33.14 40.33 -22.05
C VAL A 13 -32.47 39.13 -22.74
N LEU A 14 -31.28 38.76 -22.28
CA LEU A 14 -30.70 37.46 -22.62
C LEU A 14 -31.56 36.38 -21.96
N SER A 15 -32.25 35.60 -22.78
CA SER A 15 -32.92 34.35 -22.39
C SER A 15 -31.86 33.30 -22.06
N LEU A 16 -31.46 33.23 -20.78
CA LEU A 16 -30.62 32.18 -20.22
C LEU A 16 -31.21 31.78 -18.86
N SER A 17 -32.35 31.08 -18.86
CA SER A 17 -32.91 30.56 -17.59
C SER A 17 -33.82 29.35 -17.69
N MET A 18 -34.29 28.93 -18.87
CA MET A 18 -35.26 27.82 -18.96
C MET A 18 -34.62 26.44 -19.11
N SER A 19 -33.47 26.31 -19.77
CA SER A 19 -32.78 25.01 -19.94
C SER A 19 -32.11 24.49 -18.66
N PHE A 20 -31.66 25.39 -17.78
CA PHE A 20 -31.00 25.00 -16.51
C PHE A 20 -32.01 24.50 -15.47
N PHE A 21 -33.21 25.10 -15.43
CA PHE A 21 -34.29 24.68 -14.52
C PHE A 21 -34.90 23.33 -14.91
N VAL A 22 -35.04 23.04 -16.21
CA VAL A 22 -35.55 21.74 -16.67
C VAL A 22 -34.56 20.61 -16.38
N PHE A 23 -33.25 20.84 -16.57
CA PHE A 23 -32.22 19.85 -16.21
C PHE A 23 -32.17 19.57 -14.70
N PHE A 24 -32.33 20.61 -13.87
CA PHE A 24 -32.31 20.46 -12.41
C PHE A 24 -33.55 19.74 -11.86
N ALA A 25 -34.74 20.03 -12.39
CA ALA A 25 -35.98 19.35 -11.99
C ALA A 25 -36.01 17.87 -12.41
N VAL A 26 -35.46 17.53 -13.58
CA VAL A 26 -35.34 16.13 -14.04
C VAL A 26 -34.32 15.37 -13.20
N ALA A 27 -33.19 15.97 -12.83
CA ALA A 27 -32.18 15.34 -11.98
C ALA A 27 -32.73 15.02 -10.57
N LEU A 28 -33.48 15.96 -9.96
CA LEU A 28 -34.13 15.74 -8.66
C LEU A 28 -35.18 14.62 -8.72
N GLY A 29 -36.00 14.57 -9.78
CA GLY A 29 -36.99 13.50 -9.95
C GLY A 29 -36.36 12.11 -10.12
N VAL A 30 -35.23 12.02 -10.82
CA VAL A 30 -34.50 10.74 -11.01
C VAL A 30 -33.85 10.27 -9.69
N GLU A 31 -33.34 11.19 -8.87
CA GLU A 31 -32.83 10.85 -7.53
C GLU A 31 -33.97 10.35 -6.63
N ASP A 32 -35.09 11.06 -6.55
CA ASP A 32 -36.25 10.67 -5.74
C ASP A 32 -36.80 9.29 -6.14
N ASP A 33 -36.91 9.00 -7.44
CA ASP A 33 -37.34 7.70 -7.96
C ASP A 33 -36.35 6.57 -7.57
N ALA A 34 -35.04 6.83 -7.68
CA ALA A 34 -34.02 5.85 -7.31
C ALA A 34 -34.02 5.56 -5.79
N PHE A 35 -34.16 6.59 -4.96
CA PHE A 35 -34.30 6.44 -3.50
C PHE A 35 -35.55 5.65 -3.14
N PHE A 36 -36.67 5.90 -3.81
CA PHE A 36 -37.90 5.14 -3.62
C PHE A 36 -37.69 3.64 -3.92
N HIS A 37 -37.01 3.30 -5.01
CA HIS A 37 -36.70 1.90 -5.34
C HIS A 37 -35.75 1.25 -4.33
N ILE A 38 -34.70 1.93 -3.87
CA ILE A 38 -33.81 1.38 -2.82
C ILE A 38 -34.62 1.11 -1.54
N LYS A 39 -35.49 2.04 -1.16
CA LYS A 39 -36.35 1.89 0.02
C LYS A 39 -37.25 0.67 -0.08
N ASN A 40 -37.92 0.48 -1.22
CA ASN A 40 -38.88 -0.61 -1.40
C ASN A 40 -38.24 -1.99 -1.54
N TYR A 41 -37.08 -2.09 -2.19
CA TYR A 41 -36.50 -3.38 -2.57
C TYR A 41 -35.32 -3.80 -1.70
N CYS A 42 -34.66 -2.87 -1.00
CA CYS A 42 -33.38 -3.14 -0.32
C CYS A 42 -33.42 -2.89 1.19
N ILE A 43 -34.07 -1.81 1.63
CA ILE A 43 -33.95 -1.33 3.03
C ILE A 43 -34.59 -2.30 4.04
N ASP A 44 -35.60 -3.08 3.67
CA ASP A 44 -36.17 -4.11 4.55
C ASP A 44 -35.14 -5.11 5.10
N CYS A 45 -34.05 -5.36 4.38
CA CYS A 45 -32.98 -6.27 4.80
C CYS A 45 -31.65 -5.55 5.10
N HIS A 46 -31.41 -4.39 4.48
CA HIS A 46 -30.14 -3.64 4.56
C HIS A 46 -30.29 -2.30 5.28
N ASN A 47 -31.09 -2.27 6.35
CA ASN A 47 -31.25 -1.14 7.26
C ASN A 47 -30.28 -1.21 8.46
N ASN A 48 -30.32 -0.20 9.32
CA ASN A 48 -29.49 -0.11 10.53
C ASN A 48 -29.68 -1.27 11.53
N GLU A 49 -30.84 -1.93 11.55
CA GLU A 49 -31.16 -2.98 12.51
C GLU A 49 -30.80 -4.39 11.99
N THR A 50 -31.17 -4.70 10.75
CA THR A 50 -31.09 -6.05 10.18
C THR A 50 -29.72 -6.33 9.58
N GLN A 51 -29.12 -5.35 8.89
CA GLN A 51 -27.79 -5.41 8.26
C GLN A 51 -27.46 -6.75 7.59
N LYS A 52 -28.40 -7.31 6.80
CA LYS A 52 -28.20 -8.64 6.21
C LYS A 52 -26.98 -8.63 5.30
N GLY A 53 -26.06 -9.58 5.52
CA GLY A 53 -24.78 -9.63 4.80
C GLY A 53 -23.83 -8.49 5.19
N GLU A 54 -23.94 -7.95 6.40
CA GLU A 54 -23.11 -6.86 6.95
C GLU A 54 -23.20 -5.55 6.14
N ILE A 55 -24.30 -5.37 5.40
CA ILE A 55 -24.54 -4.20 4.56
C ILE A 55 -25.66 -3.34 5.17
N ASN A 56 -25.35 -2.05 5.34
CA ASN A 56 -26.27 -1.03 5.80
C ASN A 56 -26.39 0.10 4.74
N LEU A 57 -27.40 0.00 3.88
CA LEU A 57 -27.64 0.98 2.82
C LEU A 57 -28.31 2.25 3.35
N GLU A 58 -29.03 2.17 4.46
CA GLU A 58 -29.65 3.34 5.09
C GLU A 58 -28.59 4.35 5.57
N ALA A 59 -27.56 3.87 6.28
CA ALA A 59 -26.42 4.69 6.66
C ALA A 59 -25.62 5.16 5.42
N ALA A 60 -25.41 4.28 4.44
CA ALA A 60 -24.64 4.62 3.24
C ALA A 60 -25.28 5.73 2.40
N LEU A 61 -26.62 5.80 2.36
CA LEU A 61 -27.36 6.84 1.64
C LEU A 61 -27.20 8.24 2.26
N MET A 62 -26.88 8.33 3.56
CA MET A 62 -26.66 9.60 4.26
C MET A 62 -25.25 10.17 4.03
N VAL A 63 -24.32 9.35 3.52
CA VAL A 63 -22.91 9.76 3.32
C VAL A 63 -22.70 10.27 1.90
N LYS A 64 -22.68 11.60 1.75
CA LYS A 64 -22.36 12.28 0.49
C LYS A 64 -20.90 12.80 0.47
N PRO A 65 -20.25 12.84 -0.71
CA PRO A 65 -20.68 12.20 -1.96
C PRO A 65 -20.64 10.67 -1.85
N PHE A 66 -21.49 9.96 -2.60
CA PHE A 66 -21.61 8.49 -2.46
C PHE A 66 -20.32 7.73 -2.75
N VAL A 67 -19.40 8.31 -3.53
CA VAL A 67 -18.06 7.75 -3.76
C VAL A 67 -17.24 7.55 -2.48
N LYS A 68 -17.62 8.13 -1.34
CA LYS A 68 -17.05 7.79 -0.03
C LYS A 68 -17.23 6.31 0.33
N ASN A 69 -18.30 5.68 -0.16
CA ASN A 69 -18.59 4.25 0.02
C ASN A 69 -18.52 3.50 -1.33
N ILE A 70 -17.56 3.85 -2.19
CA ILE A 70 -17.50 3.37 -3.58
C ILE A 70 -17.51 1.84 -3.71
N ASP A 71 -16.82 1.12 -2.83
CA ASP A 71 -16.73 -0.35 -2.92
C ASP A 71 -18.07 -1.02 -2.59
N LEU A 72 -18.79 -0.49 -1.59
CA LEU A 72 -20.15 -0.89 -1.29
C LEU A 72 -21.07 -0.62 -2.49
N TRP A 73 -21.04 0.60 -3.04
CA TRP A 73 -21.93 0.96 -4.14
C TRP A 73 -21.62 0.21 -5.44
N LYS A 74 -20.35 -0.08 -5.73
CA LYS A 74 -19.97 -0.98 -6.85
C LYS A 74 -20.51 -2.39 -6.65
N THR A 75 -20.45 -2.91 -5.42
CA THR A 75 -21.05 -4.21 -5.09
C THR A 75 -22.56 -4.17 -5.31
N VAL A 76 -23.24 -3.13 -4.85
CA VAL A 76 -24.68 -2.93 -5.06
C VAL A 76 -25.02 -2.88 -6.55
N ILE A 77 -24.31 -2.07 -7.34
CA ILE A 77 -24.48 -1.98 -8.81
C ILE A 77 -24.34 -3.37 -9.43
N ASN A 78 -23.25 -4.08 -9.14
CA ASN A 78 -22.97 -5.41 -9.70
C ASN A 78 -24.08 -6.43 -9.35
N ARG A 79 -24.55 -6.46 -8.10
CA ARG A 79 -25.62 -7.36 -7.67
C ARG A 79 -26.97 -7.05 -8.33
N ILE A 80 -27.24 -5.77 -8.62
CA ILE A 80 -28.44 -5.35 -9.36
C ILE A 80 -28.32 -5.73 -10.84
N GLU A 81 -27.16 -5.48 -11.47
CA GLU A 81 -26.89 -5.83 -12.87
C GLU A 81 -27.02 -7.35 -13.11
N ASN A 82 -26.47 -8.16 -12.21
CA ASN A 82 -26.52 -9.61 -12.27
C ASN A 82 -27.88 -10.20 -11.83
N ARG A 83 -28.83 -9.36 -11.38
CA ARG A 83 -30.14 -9.78 -10.84
C ARG A 83 -30.02 -10.74 -9.64
N ASP A 84 -28.93 -10.63 -8.89
CA ASP A 84 -28.71 -11.37 -7.65
C ASP A 84 -29.59 -10.81 -6.51
N MET A 85 -29.80 -9.49 -6.53
CA MET A 85 -30.57 -8.75 -5.54
C MET A 85 -31.71 -7.96 -6.19
N PRO A 86 -32.92 -7.94 -5.58
CA PRO A 86 -33.31 -8.69 -4.39
C PRO A 86 -33.34 -10.22 -4.62
N PRO A 87 -33.26 -11.06 -3.57
CA PRO A 87 -33.30 -12.52 -3.74
C PRO A 87 -34.58 -12.98 -4.44
N ALA A 88 -34.53 -14.07 -5.20
CA ALA A 88 -35.66 -14.55 -6.02
C ALA A 88 -37.00 -14.78 -5.28
N LYS A 89 -36.96 -14.94 -3.94
CA LYS A 89 -38.16 -15.09 -3.08
C LYS A 89 -38.75 -13.75 -2.59
N ARG A 90 -38.16 -12.62 -2.97
CA ARG A 90 -38.59 -11.25 -2.62
C ARG A 90 -39.11 -10.53 -3.85
N ASP A 91 -39.87 -9.46 -3.62
CA ASP A 91 -40.38 -8.60 -4.67
C ASP A 91 -39.25 -8.07 -5.55
N GLN A 92 -39.46 -8.16 -6.86
CA GLN A 92 -38.45 -7.82 -7.85
C GLN A 92 -38.80 -6.48 -8.51
N PRO A 93 -37.82 -5.59 -8.72
CA PRO A 93 -38.03 -4.41 -9.55
C PRO A 93 -38.32 -4.83 -11.00
N THR A 94 -39.21 -4.11 -11.65
CA THR A 94 -39.41 -4.21 -13.10
C THR A 94 -38.14 -3.82 -13.85
N SER A 95 -38.03 -4.18 -15.14
CA SER A 95 -36.89 -3.79 -15.96
C SER A 95 -36.70 -2.27 -16.04
N ILE A 96 -37.78 -1.49 -15.99
CA ILE A 96 -37.72 -0.03 -16.03
C ILE A 96 -37.14 0.51 -14.72
N GLU A 97 -37.69 0.09 -13.58
CA GLU A 97 -37.25 0.52 -12.25
C GLU A 97 -35.78 0.14 -12.00
N ARG A 98 -35.39 -1.09 -12.39
CA ARG A 98 -33.99 -1.53 -12.32
C ARG A 98 -33.07 -0.63 -13.15
N ASN A 99 -33.45 -0.32 -14.39
CA ASN A 99 -32.64 0.53 -15.26
C ASN A 99 -32.56 1.97 -14.76
N THR A 100 -33.63 2.49 -14.14
CA THR A 100 -33.62 3.81 -13.48
C THR A 100 -32.62 3.82 -12.33
N LEU A 101 -32.69 2.82 -11.44
CA LEU A 101 -31.77 2.68 -10.31
C LEU A 101 -30.30 2.57 -10.77
N LEU A 102 -30.03 1.69 -11.74
CA LEU A 102 -28.69 1.51 -12.28
C LEU A 102 -28.16 2.78 -12.96
N ARG A 103 -28.99 3.52 -13.70
CA ARG A 103 -28.58 4.77 -14.34
C ARG A 103 -28.17 5.81 -13.30
N TRP A 104 -28.98 5.98 -12.26
CA TRP A 104 -28.68 6.91 -11.18
C TRP A 104 -27.42 6.52 -10.40
N LEU A 105 -27.29 5.26 -9.97
CA LEU A 105 -26.09 4.77 -9.28
C LEU A 105 -24.83 4.93 -10.14
N ASN A 106 -24.91 4.59 -11.43
CA ASN A 106 -23.79 4.75 -12.34
C ASN A 106 -23.41 6.23 -12.50
N GLN A 107 -24.37 7.15 -12.59
CA GLN A 107 -24.08 8.57 -12.68
C GLN A 107 -23.41 9.10 -11.41
N GLU A 108 -23.95 8.76 -10.24
CA GLU A 108 -23.48 9.31 -8.97
C GLU A 108 -22.18 8.69 -8.45
N VAL A 109 -21.91 7.42 -8.80
CA VAL A 109 -20.77 6.65 -8.27
C VAL A 109 -19.70 6.45 -9.34
N ILE A 110 -20.07 5.97 -10.52
CA ILE A 110 -19.10 5.65 -11.59
C ILE A 110 -18.75 6.92 -12.40
N GLY A 111 -19.75 7.75 -12.68
CA GLY A 111 -19.65 9.02 -13.40
C GLY A 111 -19.31 10.22 -12.51
N PHE A 112 -18.95 10.00 -11.25
CA PHE A 112 -18.63 11.08 -10.32
C PHE A 112 -17.52 11.98 -10.87
N ASP A 113 -17.77 13.29 -10.81
CA ASP A 113 -16.85 14.32 -11.28
C ASP A 113 -15.76 14.61 -10.24
N TYR A 114 -14.64 13.92 -10.41
CA TYR A 114 -13.47 14.04 -9.54
C TYR A 114 -12.73 15.37 -9.68
N ASP A 115 -13.00 16.19 -10.70
CA ASP A 115 -12.35 17.51 -10.86
C ASP A 115 -12.83 18.51 -9.79
N LYS A 116 -13.95 18.19 -9.12
CA LYS A 116 -14.47 18.96 -7.98
C LYS A 116 -13.76 18.66 -6.66
N ILE A 117 -12.88 17.65 -6.63
CA ILE A 117 -12.21 17.24 -5.40
C ILE A 117 -10.89 17.99 -5.24
N ASP A 118 -10.85 18.89 -4.27
CA ASP A 118 -9.63 19.54 -3.77
C ASP A 118 -9.37 19.09 -2.32
N ASN A 119 -8.85 17.88 -2.18
CA ASN A 119 -8.52 17.32 -0.87
C ASN A 119 -7.29 16.39 -0.96
N PRO A 120 -6.15 16.75 -0.36
CA PRO A 120 -4.94 15.90 -0.33
C PRO A 120 -5.06 14.76 0.70
N GLY A 121 -6.16 14.74 1.47
CA GLY A 121 -6.37 13.80 2.55
C GLY A 121 -5.69 14.20 3.84
N TYR A 122 -5.84 13.32 4.82
CA TYR A 122 -5.23 13.41 6.13
C TYR A 122 -4.34 12.20 6.34
N GLU A 123 -3.07 12.42 6.68
CA GLU A 123 -2.15 11.37 7.11
C GLU A 123 -2.16 11.32 8.64
N PRO A 124 -2.73 10.26 9.27
CA PRO A 124 -2.76 10.16 10.72
C PRO A 124 -1.36 9.93 11.29
N VAL A 125 -1.15 10.41 12.51
CA VAL A 125 0.06 10.09 13.28
C VAL A 125 0.16 8.57 13.45
N ARG A 126 1.36 8.03 13.24
CA ARG A 126 1.66 6.62 13.41
C ARG A 126 3.02 6.42 14.05
N ARG A 127 3.25 5.31 14.72
CA ARG A 127 4.62 4.91 15.06
C ARG A 127 5.39 4.49 13.80
N LEU A 128 6.72 4.45 13.92
CA LEU A 128 7.54 3.70 12.98
C LEU A 128 7.17 2.22 13.03
N THR A 129 7.18 1.56 11.86
CA THR A 129 7.19 0.09 11.81
C THR A 129 8.48 -0.44 12.43
N HIS A 130 8.53 -1.71 12.79
CA HIS A 130 9.73 -2.31 13.37
C HIS A 130 10.93 -2.25 12.42
N ILE A 131 10.69 -2.40 11.11
CA ILE A 131 11.71 -2.23 10.06
C ILE A 131 12.17 -0.77 10.00
N GLU A 132 11.23 0.19 9.96
CA GLU A 132 11.57 1.62 9.93
C GLU A 132 12.35 2.05 11.18
N PHE A 133 11.99 1.55 12.36
CA PHE A 133 12.68 1.81 13.62
C PHE A 133 14.12 1.28 13.59
N SER A 134 14.30 0.01 13.20
CA SER A 134 15.63 -0.62 13.10
C SER A 134 16.50 0.08 12.05
N ASN A 135 15.97 0.36 10.86
CA ASN A 135 16.68 1.11 9.81
C ASN A 135 17.04 2.53 10.25
N THR A 136 16.13 3.23 10.93
CA THR A 136 16.37 4.59 11.42
C THR A 136 17.50 4.58 12.45
N LEU A 137 17.50 3.64 13.40
CA LEU A 137 18.59 3.51 14.37
C LEU A 137 19.92 3.19 13.71
N ARG A 138 19.92 2.28 12.71
CA ARG A 138 21.12 1.96 11.94
C ARG A 138 21.70 3.19 11.25
N ASP A 139 20.87 3.96 10.57
CA ASP A 139 21.32 5.13 9.82
C ASP A 139 21.66 6.32 10.72
N LEU A 140 21.00 6.43 11.87
CA LEU A 140 21.28 7.43 12.90
C LEU A 140 22.64 7.16 13.56
N LEU A 141 22.91 5.91 13.95
CA LEU A 141 24.01 5.57 14.85
C LEU A 141 25.20 4.90 14.15
N GLY A 142 24.99 4.37 12.94
CA GLY A 142 25.98 3.63 12.17
C GLY A 142 26.14 2.17 12.62
N LEU A 143 25.17 1.61 13.34
CA LEU A 143 25.18 0.22 13.82
C LEU A 143 23.99 -0.58 13.29
N ASP A 144 24.25 -1.70 12.64
CA ASP A 144 23.21 -2.65 12.27
C ASP A 144 23.01 -3.67 13.40
N LEU A 145 22.02 -3.38 14.27
CA LEU A 145 21.59 -4.29 15.32
C LEU A 145 20.31 -4.98 14.81
N ASN A 146 20.31 -6.32 14.80
CA ASN A 146 19.11 -7.09 14.46
C ASN A 146 18.07 -6.97 15.59
N LEU A 147 17.31 -5.89 15.59
CA LEU A 147 16.31 -5.58 16.62
C LEU A 147 14.92 -6.14 16.28
N ILE A 148 14.68 -6.50 15.02
CA ILE A 148 13.35 -6.86 14.53
C ILE A 148 12.80 -8.10 15.26
N GLU A 149 13.67 -9.06 15.59
CA GLU A 149 13.30 -10.30 16.28
C GLU A 149 12.79 -10.07 17.73
N ASP A 150 13.07 -8.92 18.33
CA ASP A 150 12.58 -8.57 19.66
C ASP A 150 11.11 -8.08 19.67
N PHE A 151 10.53 -7.84 18.48
CA PHE A 151 9.20 -7.27 18.32
C PHE A 151 8.18 -8.26 17.75
N PRO A 152 6.89 -8.13 18.09
CA PRO A 152 5.83 -8.83 17.39
C PRO A 152 5.74 -8.36 15.93
N ILE A 153 5.08 -9.17 15.08
CA ILE A 153 4.84 -8.81 13.68
C ILE A 153 3.86 -7.62 13.61
N ASP A 154 4.19 -6.62 12.79
CA ASP A 154 3.30 -5.51 12.49
C ASP A 154 2.11 -5.98 11.65
N LEU A 155 0.90 -5.53 11.99
CA LEU A 155 -0.29 -5.88 11.22
C LEU A 155 -0.39 -4.98 9.98
N SER A 156 -0.56 -5.59 8.81
CA SER A 156 -0.93 -4.87 7.60
C SER A 156 -2.31 -4.23 7.77
N GLY A 157 -2.40 -2.92 7.54
CA GLY A 157 -3.67 -2.21 7.57
C GLY A 157 -4.57 -2.49 6.36
N LYS A 158 -5.68 -1.75 6.23
CA LYS A 158 -6.60 -1.89 5.09
C LYS A 158 -5.94 -1.60 3.73
N SER A 159 -4.83 -0.86 3.72
CA SER A 159 -4.03 -0.63 2.51
C SER A 159 -3.31 -1.89 1.99
N GLY A 160 -3.09 -2.88 2.87
CA GLY A 160 -2.21 -4.02 2.64
C GLY A 160 -0.77 -3.82 3.11
N PHE A 161 -0.45 -2.69 3.77
CA PHE A 161 0.92 -2.40 4.23
C PHE A 161 1.01 -2.22 5.74
N GLU A 162 2.12 -2.66 6.32
CA GLU A 162 2.44 -2.52 7.75
C GLU A 162 2.63 -1.06 8.16
N ASN A 163 3.07 -0.19 7.24
CA ASN A 163 3.25 1.24 7.51
C ASN A 163 1.92 2.03 7.54
N SER A 164 0.78 1.35 7.60
CA SER A 164 -0.53 1.97 7.69
C SER A 164 -0.81 2.54 9.06
N ALA A 165 -1.16 3.83 9.13
CA ALA A 165 -1.40 4.49 10.40
C ALA A 165 -2.53 3.84 11.24
N ASN A 166 -3.52 3.22 10.59
CA ASN A 166 -4.67 2.63 11.27
C ASN A 166 -4.37 1.33 12.05
N THR A 167 -3.18 0.74 11.89
CA THR A 167 -2.75 -0.46 12.67
C THR A 167 -1.58 -0.17 13.61
N LEU A 168 -0.96 1.00 13.50
CA LEU A 168 0.29 1.35 14.19
C LEU A 168 0.06 2.19 15.44
N PHE A 169 -0.71 1.66 16.38
CA PHE A 169 -0.88 2.22 17.72
C PHE A 169 0.19 1.70 18.69
N LEU A 170 0.47 2.47 19.74
CA LEU A 170 1.42 2.09 20.80
C LEU A 170 0.70 1.34 21.92
N GLN A 171 0.89 0.02 21.97
CA GLN A 171 0.44 -0.80 23.09
C GLN A 171 1.44 -0.74 24.25
N PRO A 172 1.02 -0.81 25.53
CA PRO A 172 1.94 -0.77 26.68
C PRO A 172 3.08 -1.79 26.60
N ILE A 173 2.79 -3.04 26.23
CA ILE A 173 3.80 -4.10 26.06
C ILE A 173 4.86 -3.76 25.01
N LEU A 174 4.48 -2.99 23.99
CA LEU A 174 5.40 -2.58 22.94
C LEU A 174 6.38 -1.53 23.45
N MET A 175 5.97 -0.70 24.40
CA MET A 175 6.84 0.30 25.01
C MET A 175 7.99 -0.36 25.79
N GLU A 176 7.72 -1.44 26.52
CA GLU A 176 8.76 -2.21 27.21
C GLU A 176 9.80 -2.76 26.22
N ARG A 177 9.35 -3.25 25.05
CA ARG A 177 10.23 -3.73 23.97
C ARG A 177 11.06 -2.60 23.37
N TYR A 178 10.47 -1.44 23.15
CA TYR A 178 11.20 -0.26 22.68
C TYR A 178 12.26 0.19 23.67
N LEU A 179 11.94 0.29 24.96
CA LEU A 179 12.90 0.67 26.00
C LEU A 179 14.05 -0.33 26.08
N GLY A 180 13.76 -1.64 26.07
CA GLY A 180 14.80 -2.67 26.04
C GLY A 180 15.68 -2.61 24.78
N ALA A 181 15.11 -2.33 23.61
CA ALA A 181 15.87 -2.14 22.38
C ALA A 181 16.73 -0.86 22.43
N ILE A 182 16.20 0.23 22.97
CA ILE A 182 16.91 1.50 23.16
C ILE A 182 18.10 1.31 24.10
N ASP A 183 17.93 0.62 25.21
CA ASP A 183 19.02 0.33 26.15
C ASP A 183 20.13 -0.46 25.45
N LYS A 184 19.80 -1.57 24.77
CA LYS A 184 20.77 -2.34 23.97
C LYS A 184 21.55 -1.47 22.98
N VAL A 185 20.84 -0.59 22.28
CA VAL A 185 21.41 0.30 21.25
C VAL A 185 22.34 1.34 21.88
N VAL A 186 21.88 2.03 22.91
CA VAL A 186 22.64 3.08 23.60
C VAL A 186 23.89 2.50 24.27
N GLU A 187 23.78 1.31 24.86
CA GLU A 187 24.91 0.60 25.45
C GLU A 187 25.96 0.21 24.40
N ALA A 188 25.51 -0.27 23.23
CA ALA A 188 26.39 -0.62 22.13
C ALA A 188 27.09 0.60 21.52
N VAL A 189 26.42 1.76 21.48
CA VAL A 189 26.95 2.96 20.82
C VAL A 189 27.93 3.76 21.68
N VAL A 190 27.64 3.88 22.97
CA VAL A 190 28.41 4.74 23.86
C VAL A 190 29.06 3.86 24.93
N PRO A 191 30.26 3.29 24.73
CA PRO A 191 30.88 2.43 25.74
C PRO A 191 31.18 3.20 27.04
N LEU A 192 31.11 2.52 28.19
CA LEU A 192 31.44 3.13 29.49
C LEU A 192 32.94 3.44 29.62
N GLU A 193 33.78 2.61 29.00
CA GLU A 193 35.23 2.75 29.00
C GLU A 193 35.77 2.73 27.57
N GLY A 194 36.79 3.55 27.31
CA GLY A 194 37.46 3.63 26.01
C GLY A 194 36.75 4.50 24.99
N LYS A 195 37.43 4.73 23.85
CA LYS A 195 36.86 5.48 22.73
C LYS A 195 35.91 4.58 21.93
N PRO A 196 34.81 5.13 21.40
CA PRO A 196 33.88 4.37 20.57
C PRO A 196 34.60 3.80 19.31
N HIS A 197 34.54 2.48 19.06
CA HIS A 197 35.35 1.83 18.01
C HIS A 197 34.81 1.87 16.57
N LYS A 198 33.49 2.06 16.32
CA LYS A 198 32.89 2.19 14.96
C LYS A 198 31.50 2.83 15.02
N PHE A 199 31.38 4.15 14.88
CA PHE A 199 30.07 4.84 14.91
C PHE A 199 30.00 5.96 13.87
N SER A 200 28.79 6.46 13.60
CA SER A 200 28.56 7.57 12.68
C SER A 200 29.43 8.78 13.05
N PRO A 201 30.47 9.11 12.25
CA PRO A 201 31.37 10.23 12.54
C PRO A 201 30.63 11.58 12.46
N ALA A 202 29.43 11.58 11.88
CA ALA A 202 28.60 12.76 11.77
C ALA A 202 27.93 13.18 13.09
N ILE A 203 27.80 12.27 14.07
CA ILE A 203 27.18 12.56 15.37
C ILE A 203 28.22 12.57 16.50
N PHE A 204 29.13 11.61 16.51
CA PHE A 204 30.01 11.39 17.66
C PHE A 204 31.32 12.17 17.56
N SER A 205 31.61 12.91 18.63
CA SER A 205 32.92 13.49 18.95
C SER A 205 33.24 13.14 20.41
N TRP A 206 34.52 13.12 20.79
CA TRP A 206 34.91 12.79 22.17
C TRP A 206 35.69 13.95 22.80
N PRO A 207 35.42 14.31 24.06
CA PRO A 207 36.16 15.37 24.76
C PRO A 207 37.65 15.04 24.85
N ILE A 208 38.47 16.07 24.67
CA ILE A 208 39.93 15.98 24.81
C ILE A 208 40.39 16.25 26.24
N ASP A 209 39.57 16.98 27.01
CA ASP A 209 39.77 17.34 28.40
C ASP A 209 38.41 17.58 29.08
N LYS A 210 38.40 17.80 30.40
CA LYS A 210 37.18 18.05 31.18
C LYS A 210 36.50 19.39 30.87
N GLU A 211 37.26 20.39 30.43
CA GLU A 211 36.75 21.74 30.16
C GLU A 211 35.91 21.77 28.88
N SER A 212 36.30 20.97 27.88
CA SER A 212 35.59 20.82 26.61
C SER A 212 34.38 19.86 26.69
N GLU A 213 34.22 19.10 27.77
CA GLU A 213 33.12 18.12 27.91
C GLU A 213 31.72 18.72 27.68
N PRO A 214 31.32 19.85 28.29
CA PRO A 214 29.98 20.39 28.10
C PRO A 214 29.69 20.79 26.65
N ASP A 215 30.65 21.44 25.98
CA ASP A 215 30.50 21.87 24.59
C ASP A 215 30.45 20.67 23.63
N VAL A 216 31.27 19.64 23.89
CA VAL A 216 31.24 18.40 23.11
C VAL A 216 29.92 17.66 23.30
N ALA A 217 29.41 17.57 24.53
CA ALA A 217 28.11 16.96 24.80
C ALA A 217 26.99 17.70 24.07
N LYS A 218 26.95 19.03 24.19
CA LYS A 218 25.97 19.86 23.50
C LYS A 218 26.00 19.64 21.98
N ASN A 219 27.19 19.62 21.37
CA ASN A 219 27.34 19.39 19.92
C ASN A 219 26.92 17.99 19.47
N ILE A 220 27.11 16.95 20.32
CA ILE A 220 26.59 15.61 20.05
C ILE A 220 25.07 15.63 20.10
N LEU A 221 24.50 16.17 21.17
CA LEU A 221 23.06 16.15 21.43
C LEU A 221 22.27 16.99 20.41
N ASP A 222 22.78 18.16 20.02
CA ASP A 222 22.13 19.01 19.00
C ASP A 222 22.07 18.31 17.64
N ARG A 223 23.17 17.67 17.21
CA ARG A 223 23.22 16.89 15.95
C ARG A 223 22.35 15.65 16.04
N PHE A 224 22.34 15.00 17.19
CA PHE A 224 21.53 13.80 17.43
C PHE A 224 20.04 14.13 17.39
N LEU A 225 19.61 15.21 18.04
CA LEU A 225 18.22 15.67 18.09
C LEU A 225 17.66 15.98 16.70
N LEU A 226 18.37 16.77 15.89
CA LEU A 226 17.96 17.11 14.52
C LEU A 226 17.66 15.85 13.70
N ARG A 227 18.55 14.86 13.78
CA ARG A 227 18.47 13.61 13.02
C ARG A 227 17.40 12.68 13.57
N ALA A 228 17.36 12.47 14.88
CA ALA A 228 16.41 11.58 15.54
C ALA A 228 14.97 12.08 15.35
N TYR A 229 14.73 13.39 15.52
CA TYR A 229 13.40 13.97 15.34
C TYR A 229 13.08 14.32 13.89
N ARG A 230 14.08 14.23 12.99
CA ARG A 230 13.97 14.47 11.53
C ARG A 230 13.53 15.91 11.19
N ARG A 231 13.71 16.83 12.14
CA ARG A 231 13.39 18.25 12.03
C ARG A 231 14.26 19.05 13.01
N PRO A 232 14.37 20.37 12.83
CA PRO A 232 14.97 21.23 13.85
C PRO A 232 14.26 21.03 15.19
N PRO A 233 14.99 20.69 16.27
CA PRO A 233 14.40 20.62 17.60
C PRO A 233 13.99 22.02 18.06
N VAL A 234 12.94 22.12 18.86
CA VAL A 234 12.55 23.39 19.49
C VAL A 234 13.39 23.65 20.74
N ASP A 235 13.52 24.91 21.16
CA ASP A 235 14.42 25.28 22.26
C ASP A 235 14.13 24.54 23.57
N SER A 236 12.86 24.20 23.85
CA SER A 236 12.52 23.39 25.02
C SER A 236 13.08 21.98 24.94
N GLU A 237 12.98 21.31 23.78
CA GLU A 237 13.53 19.97 23.57
C GLU A 237 15.05 19.96 23.76
N ILE A 238 15.74 20.99 23.25
CA ILE A 238 17.19 21.15 23.44
C ILE A 238 17.51 21.32 24.93
N ARG A 239 16.81 22.21 25.63
CA ARG A 239 17.05 22.46 27.07
C ARG A 239 16.80 21.21 27.91
N ASP A 240 15.70 20.51 27.68
CA ASP A 240 15.29 19.36 28.49
C ASP A 240 16.31 18.21 28.35
N ILE A 241 16.78 17.94 27.13
CA ILE A 241 17.77 16.88 26.90
C ILE A 241 19.16 17.24 27.44
N ASN A 242 19.58 18.50 27.31
CA ASN A 242 20.83 18.95 27.94
C ASN A 242 20.74 18.92 29.47
N ALA A 243 19.56 19.19 30.05
CA ALA A 243 19.35 19.09 31.50
C ALA A 243 19.51 17.64 32.01
N ILE A 244 19.05 16.64 31.25
CA ILE A 244 19.26 15.22 31.59
C ILE A 244 20.76 14.88 31.63
N TYR A 245 21.53 15.34 30.64
CA TYR A 245 22.98 15.17 30.65
C TYR A 245 23.62 15.87 31.87
N ASN A 246 23.30 17.14 32.10
CA ASN A 246 23.88 17.92 33.20
C ASN A 246 23.56 17.30 34.57
N GLN A 247 22.32 16.86 34.78
CA GLN A 247 21.92 16.19 36.01
C GLN A 247 22.72 14.91 36.27
N ALA A 248 23.01 14.12 35.22
CA ALA A 248 23.86 12.94 35.35
C ALA A 248 25.30 13.31 35.76
N ARG A 249 25.85 14.40 35.22
CA ARG A 249 27.18 14.92 35.60
C ARG A 249 27.18 15.44 37.04
N ASP A 250 26.16 16.17 37.45
CA ASP A 250 26.00 16.71 38.81
C ASP A 250 25.90 15.58 39.86
N ASN A 251 25.30 14.45 39.49
CA ASN A 251 25.23 13.23 40.31
C ASN A 251 26.55 12.43 40.34
N GLY A 252 27.61 12.91 39.68
CA GLY A 252 28.93 12.27 39.67
C GLY A 252 29.07 11.09 38.71
N GLU A 253 28.11 10.84 37.82
CA GLU A 253 28.26 9.83 36.76
C GLU A 253 29.34 10.25 35.76
N ILE A 254 29.84 9.34 34.91
CA ILE A 254 30.86 9.64 33.87
C ILE A 254 30.22 10.21 32.59
N PHE A 255 31.02 10.83 31.71
CA PHE A 255 30.55 11.49 30.48
C PHE A 255 29.71 10.53 29.62
N SER A 256 30.21 9.32 29.39
CA SER A 256 29.50 8.27 28.65
C SER A 256 28.10 8.03 29.19
N MET A 257 27.94 7.95 30.52
CA MET A 257 26.65 7.65 31.12
C MET A 257 25.67 8.83 30.97
N GLY A 258 26.15 10.07 31.12
CA GLY A 258 25.33 11.25 30.84
C GLY A 258 24.82 11.28 29.40
N ILE A 259 25.69 10.97 28.43
CA ILE A 259 25.30 10.86 27.01
C ILE A 259 24.30 9.71 26.80
N ARG A 260 24.53 8.52 27.41
CA ARG A 260 23.60 7.39 27.33
C ARG A 260 22.20 7.78 27.81
N ARG A 261 22.09 8.44 28.97
CA ARG A 261 20.80 8.88 29.51
C ARG A 261 20.09 9.88 28.61
N ALA A 262 20.81 10.88 28.12
CA ALA A 262 20.25 11.88 27.21
C ALA A 262 19.80 11.27 25.88
N MET A 263 20.61 10.37 25.28
CA MET A 263 20.25 9.67 24.05
C MET A 263 19.05 8.72 24.26
N GLY A 264 19.03 7.97 25.36
CA GLY A 264 17.91 7.10 25.72
C GLY A 264 16.60 7.88 25.83
N ALA A 265 16.63 9.07 26.46
CA ALA A 265 15.47 9.95 26.55
C ALA A 265 14.99 10.45 25.17
N VAL A 266 15.91 10.79 24.26
CA VAL A 266 15.57 11.17 22.88
C VAL A 266 14.93 10.01 22.12
N LEU A 267 15.50 8.80 22.22
CA LEU A 267 14.97 7.62 21.51
C LEU A 267 13.64 7.11 22.11
N ALA A 268 13.37 7.37 23.39
CA ALA A 268 12.09 7.05 24.03
C ALA A 268 11.01 8.12 23.76
N SER A 269 11.38 9.26 23.18
CA SER A 269 10.46 10.37 22.93
C SER A 269 9.43 10.04 21.84
N PRO A 270 8.18 10.51 21.97
CA PRO A 270 7.20 10.46 20.89
C PRO A 270 7.70 11.07 19.58
N ALA A 271 8.56 12.10 19.63
CA ALA A 271 9.13 12.73 18.43
C ALA A 271 10.08 11.81 17.65
N PHE A 272 10.66 10.78 18.30
CA PHE A 272 11.44 9.74 17.65
C PHE A 272 10.58 8.54 17.23
N LEU A 273 9.72 8.05 18.14
CA LEU A 273 8.93 6.84 17.90
C LEU A 273 7.80 7.05 16.90
N LEU A 274 7.26 8.27 16.79
CA LEU A 274 6.14 8.61 15.93
C LEU A 274 6.59 9.40 14.69
N LYS A 275 5.99 9.06 13.55
CA LYS A 275 5.95 9.93 12.37
C LYS A 275 4.74 10.83 12.51
N SER A 276 4.98 12.09 12.83
CA SER A 276 3.97 13.14 12.92
C SER A 276 4.40 14.37 12.14
N GLU A 277 3.41 15.05 11.57
CA GLU A 277 3.56 16.31 10.87
C GLU A 277 2.85 17.40 11.67
N LYS A 278 3.37 18.62 11.62
CA LYS A 278 2.88 19.74 12.41
C LYS A 278 1.56 20.25 11.84
N GLU A 279 0.53 20.24 12.67
CA GLU A 279 -0.75 20.83 12.32
C GLU A 279 -0.66 22.36 12.24
N LYS A 280 -1.14 22.92 11.13
CA LYS A 280 -1.36 24.35 10.97
C LYS A 280 -2.83 24.65 11.22
N ARG A 281 -3.15 25.68 12.00
CA ARG A 281 -4.55 26.08 12.26
C ARG A 281 -5.17 26.77 11.04
N VAL A 282 -5.49 26.01 10.01
CA VAL A 282 -6.10 26.46 8.76
C VAL A 282 -7.15 25.45 8.30
N ASP A 283 -8.27 25.95 7.77
CA ASP A 283 -9.39 25.10 7.32
C ASP A 283 -9.18 24.51 5.92
N LYS A 284 -8.20 25.04 5.18
CA LYS A 284 -7.88 24.64 3.81
C LYS A 284 -6.65 23.76 3.77
N SER A 285 -6.54 22.99 2.69
CA SER A 285 -5.33 22.26 2.32
C SER A 285 -4.12 23.20 2.30
N TYR A 286 -2.99 22.74 2.83
CA TYR A 286 -1.75 23.49 2.86
C TYR A 286 -0.57 22.61 2.50
N ARG A 287 0.48 23.25 2.03
CA ARG A 287 1.74 22.60 1.72
C ARG A 287 2.47 22.24 3.02
N ILE A 288 2.98 21.00 3.09
CA ILE A 288 3.89 20.57 4.16
C ILE A 288 5.23 21.29 4.03
N ASP A 289 5.97 21.42 5.13
CA ASP A 289 7.31 22.00 5.09
C ASP A 289 8.34 21.04 4.49
N ASP A 290 9.54 21.55 4.19
CA ASP A 290 10.54 20.75 3.50
C ASP A 290 11.20 19.69 4.39
N PHE A 291 11.14 19.78 5.73
CA PHE A 291 11.59 18.70 6.64
C PHE A 291 10.56 17.56 6.69
N GLU A 292 9.28 17.90 6.69
CA GLU A 292 8.18 16.94 6.53
C GLU A 292 8.27 16.23 5.18
N LEU A 293 8.54 16.99 4.10
CA LEU A 293 8.74 16.45 2.76
C LEU A 293 9.98 15.54 2.67
N ALA A 294 11.10 15.95 3.29
CA ALA A 294 12.29 15.10 3.39
C ALA A 294 11.98 13.78 4.08
N SER A 295 11.21 13.84 5.19
CA SER A 295 10.77 12.65 5.92
C SER A 295 9.83 11.79 5.08
N ARG A 296 8.85 12.35 4.37
CA ARG A 296 7.99 11.56 3.47
C ARG A 296 8.82 10.85 2.40
N LEU A 297 9.76 11.54 1.77
CA LEU A 297 10.65 10.95 0.75
C LEU A 297 11.53 9.82 1.33
N SER A 298 12.15 10.04 2.49
CA SER A 298 13.05 9.05 3.10
C SER A 298 12.32 7.80 3.58
N TYR A 299 11.15 7.94 4.20
CA TYR A 299 10.38 6.79 4.66
C TYR A 299 9.71 6.04 3.51
N PHE A 300 9.30 6.74 2.45
CA PHE A 300 8.80 6.09 1.25
C PHE A 300 9.90 5.30 0.52
N LEU A 301 11.04 5.92 0.24
CA LEU A 301 12.05 5.30 -0.64
C LEU A 301 13.05 4.42 0.11
N TRP A 302 13.34 4.72 1.38
CA TRP A 302 14.39 4.05 2.17
C TRP A 302 13.87 3.37 3.44
N ALA A 303 12.60 3.54 3.81
CA ALA A 303 12.04 3.11 5.09
C ALA A 303 12.97 3.49 6.28
N SER A 304 13.50 4.72 6.24
CA SER A 304 14.48 5.25 7.20
C SER A 304 14.45 6.79 7.21
N MET A 305 15.23 7.40 8.11
CA MET A 305 15.38 8.85 8.22
C MET A 305 16.06 9.50 6.99
N PRO A 306 15.87 10.82 6.77
CA PRO A 306 16.59 11.57 5.74
C PRO A 306 18.11 11.57 5.99
N ASP A 307 18.90 11.73 4.94
CA ASP A 307 20.34 11.93 5.03
C ASP A 307 20.71 13.42 5.13
N ASP A 308 22.01 13.71 5.27
CA ASP A 308 22.51 15.08 5.43
C ASP A 308 22.17 16.01 4.27
N GLU A 309 22.19 15.48 3.04
CA GLU A 309 21.83 16.25 1.86
C GLU A 309 20.35 16.65 1.89
N MET A 310 19.47 15.72 2.26
CA MET A 310 18.04 16.02 2.42
C MET A 310 17.80 17.03 3.55
N PHE A 311 18.49 16.92 4.69
CA PHE A 311 18.38 17.92 5.76
C PHE A 311 18.89 19.30 5.32
N ARG A 312 19.98 19.36 4.55
CA ARG A 312 20.54 20.61 4.00
C ARG A 312 19.56 21.27 3.04
N LEU A 313 18.97 20.51 2.12
CA LEU A 313 17.97 21.01 1.17
C LEU A 313 16.68 21.46 1.88
N ALA A 314 16.27 20.73 2.92
CA ALA A 314 15.12 21.09 3.74
C ALA A 314 15.33 22.41 4.49
N ALA A 315 16.50 22.57 5.13
CA ALA A 315 16.87 23.82 5.80
C ALA A 315 16.92 25.01 4.82
N ALA A 316 17.27 24.76 3.56
CA ALA A 316 17.30 25.77 2.50
C ALA A 316 15.94 26.02 1.81
N ASN A 317 14.87 25.31 2.19
CA ASN A 317 13.55 25.33 1.53
C ASN A 317 13.61 25.04 0.01
N GLN A 318 14.48 24.11 -0.39
CA GLN A 318 14.73 23.75 -1.79
C GLN A 318 14.02 22.47 -2.25
N LEU A 319 13.72 21.54 -1.33
CA LEU A 319 13.01 20.29 -1.67
C LEU A 319 11.62 20.55 -2.23
N GLY A 320 11.08 21.72 -1.93
CA GLY A 320 9.84 22.13 -2.50
C GLY A 320 9.85 22.39 -4.02
N ASN A 321 11.01 22.57 -4.63
CA ASN A 321 11.16 22.73 -6.07
C ASN A 321 10.99 21.35 -6.78
N PRO A 322 10.10 21.22 -7.78
CA PRO A 322 9.92 19.98 -8.52
C PRO A 322 11.21 19.40 -9.12
N ASP A 323 12.12 20.23 -9.63
CA ASP A 323 13.37 19.77 -10.26
C ASP A 323 14.33 19.19 -9.22
N VAL A 324 14.47 19.87 -8.08
CA VAL A 324 15.28 19.40 -6.94
C VAL A 324 14.70 18.09 -6.39
N MET A 325 13.38 18.00 -6.25
CA MET A 325 12.72 16.77 -5.81
C MET A 325 12.98 15.62 -6.77
N ALA A 326 12.87 15.84 -8.09
CA ALA A 326 13.13 14.82 -9.09
C ALA A 326 14.59 14.32 -9.03
N GLU A 327 15.56 15.24 -8.88
CA GLU A 327 16.97 14.90 -8.70
C GLU A 327 17.19 14.05 -7.45
N GLN A 328 16.59 14.44 -6.31
CA GLN A 328 16.71 13.68 -5.07
C GLN A 328 16.06 12.29 -5.17
N VAL A 329 14.90 12.15 -5.82
CA VAL A 329 14.29 10.83 -6.04
C VAL A 329 15.25 9.94 -6.85
N THR A 330 15.84 10.43 -7.93
CA THR A 330 16.82 9.67 -8.72
C THR A 330 18.03 9.26 -7.88
N ARG A 331 18.64 10.20 -7.15
CA ARG A 331 19.77 9.91 -6.26
C ARG A 331 19.42 8.84 -5.22
N MET A 332 18.26 8.97 -4.60
CA MET A 332 17.81 8.05 -3.55
C MET A 332 17.56 6.63 -4.08
N LEU A 333 17.12 6.49 -5.33
CA LEU A 333 16.94 5.18 -5.97
C LEU A 333 18.26 4.47 -6.28
N GLU A 334 19.33 5.22 -6.53
CA GLU A 334 20.68 4.67 -6.72
C GLU A 334 21.30 4.17 -5.41
N ASP A 335 20.89 4.75 -4.27
CA ASP A 335 21.37 4.34 -2.95
C ASP A 335 20.91 2.90 -2.58
N PRO A 336 21.77 2.06 -1.98
CA PRO A 336 21.39 0.73 -1.51
C PRO A 336 20.19 0.70 -0.55
N LYS A 337 19.94 1.76 0.22
CA LYS A 337 18.77 1.87 1.10
C LYS A 337 17.46 1.73 0.34
N SER A 338 17.41 2.07 -0.95
CA SER A 338 16.20 1.88 -1.77
C SER A 338 15.81 0.43 -1.98
N ASN A 339 16.68 -0.53 -1.62
CA ASN A 339 16.35 -1.96 -1.65
C ASN A 339 15.07 -2.29 -0.85
N THR A 340 14.67 -1.45 0.12
CA THR A 340 13.43 -1.61 0.88
C THR A 340 12.18 -1.56 0.00
N LEU A 341 12.20 -0.89 -1.16
CA LEU A 341 11.10 -0.97 -2.11
C LEU A 341 10.89 -2.40 -2.64
N GLY A 342 11.95 -3.20 -2.73
CA GLY A 342 11.85 -4.62 -3.06
C GLY A 342 11.55 -5.49 -1.84
N SER A 343 12.30 -5.31 -0.75
CA SER A 343 12.23 -6.20 0.42
C SER A 343 11.07 -5.90 1.39
N VAL A 344 10.43 -4.74 1.27
CA VAL A 344 9.30 -4.31 2.11
C VAL A 344 8.07 -4.06 1.24
N PHE A 345 8.12 -3.06 0.34
CA PHE A 345 6.95 -2.69 -0.46
C PHE A 345 6.50 -3.84 -1.38
N ALA A 346 7.37 -4.35 -2.26
CA ALA A 346 7.00 -5.42 -3.18
C ALA A 346 6.71 -6.73 -2.44
N ALA A 347 7.39 -6.98 -1.32
CA ALA A 347 7.16 -8.14 -0.47
C ALA A 347 5.73 -8.18 0.09
N GLN A 348 5.27 -7.08 0.68
CA GLN A 348 3.91 -6.96 1.22
C GLN A 348 2.85 -6.85 0.12
N TRP A 349 3.13 -6.11 -0.97
CA TRP A 349 2.18 -6.00 -2.08
C TRP A 349 1.92 -7.35 -2.75
N LEU A 350 2.97 -8.12 -3.02
CA LEU A 350 2.86 -9.40 -3.73
C LEU A 350 2.70 -10.59 -2.77
N GLY A 351 2.81 -10.35 -1.45
CA GLY A 351 2.57 -11.31 -0.37
C GLY A 351 3.68 -12.32 -0.13
N PHE A 352 4.87 -12.14 -0.73
CA PHE A 352 5.96 -13.10 -0.58
C PHE A 352 6.72 -12.99 0.75
N ASP A 353 6.48 -11.95 1.53
CA ASP A 353 6.89 -11.82 2.93
C ASP A 353 6.34 -12.96 3.81
N ALA A 354 5.18 -13.52 3.47
CA ALA A 354 4.57 -14.64 4.17
C ALA A 354 5.35 -15.97 4.04
N LEU A 355 6.32 -16.06 3.13
CA LEU A 355 7.12 -17.27 2.91
C LEU A 355 8.09 -17.53 4.08
N GLY A 356 8.05 -18.75 4.64
CA GLY A 356 8.79 -19.15 5.84
C GLY A 356 8.05 -18.84 7.15
N VAL A 357 7.21 -17.81 7.18
CA VAL A 357 6.40 -17.44 8.36
C VAL A 357 5.08 -18.19 8.39
N ARG A 358 4.31 -18.12 7.28
CA ARG A 358 3.00 -18.77 7.14
C ARG A 358 3.01 -19.92 6.14
N VAL A 359 3.95 -19.89 5.21
CA VAL A 359 4.11 -20.93 4.17
C VAL A 359 5.42 -21.66 4.45
N ARG A 360 5.32 -22.78 5.16
CA ARG A 360 6.43 -23.69 5.49
C ARG A 360 5.94 -25.13 5.42
N LEU A 361 6.76 -26.01 4.87
CA LEU A 361 6.52 -27.46 4.92
C LEU A 361 7.32 -28.07 6.07
N ASP A 362 6.86 -29.23 6.56
CA ASP A 362 7.61 -29.96 7.59
C ASP A 362 8.99 -30.33 7.03
N PRO A 363 10.10 -29.87 7.65
CA PRO A 363 11.45 -30.19 7.20
C PRO A 363 11.78 -31.68 7.22
N ILE A 364 11.08 -32.48 8.04
CA ILE A 364 11.25 -33.94 8.11
C ILE A 364 10.80 -34.58 6.79
N ASP A 365 9.59 -34.22 6.34
CA ASP A 365 9.01 -34.75 5.10
C ASP A 365 9.56 -34.04 3.85
N ASN A 366 10.10 -32.83 4.02
CA ASN A 366 10.58 -31.99 2.93
C ASN A 366 11.98 -31.42 3.23
N PRO A 367 13.04 -32.24 3.29
CA PRO A 367 14.40 -31.77 3.63
C PRO A 367 14.97 -30.73 2.67
N TRP A 368 14.41 -30.64 1.47
CA TRP A 368 14.77 -29.64 0.45
C TRP A 368 14.16 -28.25 0.72
N CYS A 369 13.14 -28.14 1.58
CA CYS A 369 12.42 -26.89 1.87
C CYS A 369 13.12 -26.15 3.03
N THR A 370 14.34 -25.72 2.79
CA THR A 370 15.20 -25.07 3.77
C THR A 370 14.80 -23.62 4.00
N ASP A 371 15.15 -23.07 5.17
CA ASP A 371 14.96 -21.65 5.46
C ASP A 371 15.82 -20.78 4.52
N THR A 372 17.00 -21.27 4.13
CA THR A 372 17.90 -20.60 3.17
C THR A 372 17.32 -20.55 1.75
N LEU A 373 16.62 -21.60 1.30
CA LEU A 373 15.94 -21.61 0.00
C LEU A 373 14.79 -20.60 0.00
N MET A 374 13.95 -20.60 1.05
CA MET A 374 12.85 -19.64 1.16
C MET A 374 13.35 -18.19 1.22
N GLU A 375 14.46 -17.95 1.91
CA GLU A 375 15.13 -16.65 1.91
C GLU A 375 15.66 -16.27 0.53
N ALA A 376 16.25 -17.22 -0.20
CA ALA A 376 16.68 -16.99 -1.58
C ALA A 376 15.50 -16.67 -2.52
N MET A 377 14.35 -17.32 -2.35
CA MET A 377 13.12 -17.04 -3.10
C MET A 377 12.57 -15.63 -2.84
N LYS A 378 12.56 -15.18 -1.57
CA LYS A 378 12.17 -13.81 -1.23
C LYS A 378 13.14 -12.79 -1.83
N LYS A 379 14.45 -13.07 -1.73
CA LYS A 379 15.51 -12.23 -2.33
C LYS A 379 15.40 -12.17 -3.85
N GLU A 380 15.05 -13.25 -4.53
CA GLU A 380 14.80 -13.25 -5.98
C GLU A 380 13.74 -12.21 -6.34
N SER A 381 12.57 -12.27 -5.72
CA SER A 381 11.46 -11.35 -5.99
C SER A 381 11.82 -9.90 -5.67
N ALA A 382 12.39 -9.66 -4.49
CA ALA A 382 12.80 -8.33 -4.06
C ALA A 382 13.85 -7.72 -4.99
N MET A 383 14.89 -8.48 -5.34
CA MET A 383 15.98 -8.01 -6.22
C MET A 383 15.49 -7.81 -7.66
N ASN A 384 14.59 -8.67 -8.16
CA ASN A 384 13.98 -8.48 -9.47
C ASN A 384 13.20 -7.16 -9.53
N PHE A 385 12.30 -6.92 -8.57
CA PHE A 385 11.56 -5.65 -8.51
C PHE A 385 12.50 -4.44 -8.48
N MET A 386 13.54 -4.49 -7.62
CA MET A 386 14.52 -3.40 -7.55
C MET A 386 15.34 -3.21 -8.83
N ALA A 387 15.66 -4.29 -9.54
CA ALA A 387 16.35 -4.18 -10.82
C ALA A 387 15.48 -3.48 -11.88
N LEU A 388 14.15 -3.71 -11.86
CA LEU A 388 13.22 -2.98 -12.73
C LEU A 388 13.18 -1.48 -12.39
N VAL A 389 13.05 -1.15 -11.09
CA VAL A 389 13.01 0.24 -10.62
C VAL A 389 14.30 0.99 -10.94
N ARG A 390 15.46 0.44 -10.59
CA ARG A 390 16.77 1.08 -10.86
C ARG A 390 17.09 1.16 -12.34
N GLY A 391 16.74 0.13 -13.11
CA GLY A 391 16.88 0.13 -14.57
C GLY A 391 15.87 1.03 -15.29
N ASN A 392 14.95 1.66 -14.56
CA ASN A 392 13.82 2.42 -15.09
C ASN A 392 13.03 1.63 -16.15
N LEU A 393 12.89 0.31 -15.98
CA LEU A 393 12.27 -0.56 -16.96
C LEU A 393 10.75 -0.33 -17.01
N PRO A 394 10.10 -0.62 -18.16
CA PRO A 394 8.65 -0.57 -18.26
C PRO A 394 8.01 -1.62 -17.33
N LEU A 395 6.81 -1.33 -16.84
CA LEU A 395 6.04 -2.21 -15.96
C LEU A 395 5.82 -3.62 -16.54
N THR A 396 5.78 -3.74 -17.87
CA THR A 396 5.62 -5.04 -18.55
C THR A 396 6.72 -6.04 -18.15
N GLU A 397 7.94 -5.57 -17.87
CA GLU A 397 9.07 -6.41 -17.43
C GLU A 397 8.80 -7.10 -16.08
N LEU A 398 7.87 -6.60 -15.25
CA LEU A 398 7.41 -7.32 -14.07
C LEU A 398 6.80 -8.69 -14.44
N ILE A 399 6.13 -8.74 -15.59
CA ILE A 399 5.41 -9.90 -16.10
C ILE A 399 6.28 -10.72 -17.05
N GLU A 400 7.09 -10.08 -17.91
CA GLU A 400 7.81 -10.78 -18.99
C GLU A 400 9.34 -10.84 -18.86
N SER A 401 9.93 -10.33 -17.77
CA SER A 401 11.39 -10.29 -17.62
C SER A 401 12.03 -11.66 -17.81
N LYS A 402 13.01 -11.71 -18.71
CA LYS A 402 13.82 -12.89 -18.98
C LYS A 402 14.91 -13.09 -17.93
N SER A 403 15.26 -12.03 -17.20
CA SER A 403 16.30 -12.07 -16.18
C SER A 403 15.72 -12.34 -14.80
N THR A 404 16.47 -13.07 -13.98
CA THR A 404 16.16 -13.27 -12.56
C THR A 404 17.43 -13.17 -11.70
N PHE A 405 17.30 -13.24 -10.38
CA PHE A 405 18.41 -13.39 -9.44
C PHE A 405 18.34 -14.75 -8.73
N VAL A 406 19.46 -15.47 -8.71
CA VAL A 406 19.57 -16.76 -8.02
C VAL A 406 20.92 -16.89 -7.32
N ASN A 407 20.94 -17.57 -6.17
CA ASN A 407 22.13 -18.18 -5.59
C ASN A 407 22.20 -19.68 -6.00
N GLU A 408 23.18 -20.43 -5.50
CA GLU A 408 23.33 -21.85 -5.84
C GLU A 408 22.10 -22.70 -5.48
N GLU A 409 21.52 -22.51 -4.31
CA GLU A 409 20.39 -23.30 -3.84
C GLU A 409 19.13 -23.08 -4.70
N LEU A 410 18.79 -21.82 -4.98
CA LEU A 410 17.67 -21.49 -5.84
C LEU A 410 17.94 -21.87 -7.31
N ALA A 411 19.18 -21.75 -7.78
CA ALA A 411 19.57 -22.22 -9.11
C ALA A 411 19.37 -23.73 -9.24
N ASN A 412 19.75 -24.53 -8.23
CA ASN A 412 19.50 -25.96 -8.19
C ASN A 412 17.99 -26.27 -8.19
N PHE A 413 17.20 -25.52 -7.42
CA PHE A 413 15.74 -25.65 -7.41
C PHE A 413 15.12 -25.39 -8.80
N TYR A 414 15.61 -24.38 -9.51
CA TYR A 414 15.20 -24.08 -10.89
C TYR A 414 15.90 -24.89 -11.98
N LYS A 415 16.87 -25.73 -11.62
CA LYS A 415 17.71 -26.52 -12.55
C LYS A 415 18.56 -25.65 -13.49
N ILE A 416 18.99 -24.49 -13.00
CA ILE A 416 19.93 -23.58 -13.68
C ILE A 416 21.36 -24.01 -13.36
N LYS A 417 22.16 -24.29 -14.39
CA LYS A 417 23.55 -24.71 -14.22
C LYS A 417 24.49 -23.50 -14.12
N GLY A 418 25.63 -23.68 -13.46
CA GLY A 418 26.74 -22.72 -13.49
C GLY A 418 26.73 -21.64 -12.40
N VAL A 419 25.80 -21.70 -11.45
CA VAL A 419 25.75 -20.79 -10.28
C VAL A 419 26.29 -21.53 -9.06
N LYS A 420 27.19 -20.89 -8.29
CA LYS A 420 27.83 -21.47 -7.09
C LYS A 420 27.89 -20.48 -5.93
N GLY A 421 27.75 -20.94 -4.69
CA GLY A 421 27.79 -20.14 -3.47
C GLY A 421 26.49 -19.38 -3.17
N GLU A 422 26.46 -18.77 -1.99
CA GLU A 422 25.26 -18.22 -1.35
C GLU A 422 24.82 -16.85 -1.90
N HIS A 423 25.71 -16.14 -2.60
CA HIS A 423 25.41 -14.82 -3.15
C HIS A 423 24.45 -14.88 -4.34
N MET A 424 23.44 -14.02 -4.31
CA MET A 424 22.50 -13.84 -5.41
C MET A 424 23.21 -13.22 -6.62
N ARG A 425 22.93 -13.75 -7.82
CA ARG A 425 23.51 -13.30 -9.09
C ARG A 425 22.42 -13.19 -10.15
N ARG A 426 22.53 -12.15 -10.98
CA ARG A 426 21.64 -11.98 -12.12
C ARG A 426 21.94 -13.06 -13.18
N VAL A 427 20.91 -13.75 -13.64
CA VAL A 427 20.97 -14.75 -14.71
C VAL A 427 19.84 -14.50 -15.70
N ILE A 428 19.95 -15.10 -16.89
CA ILE A 428 18.87 -15.11 -17.89
C ILE A 428 18.25 -16.50 -17.90
N HIS A 429 16.93 -16.58 -17.75
CA HIS A 429 16.20 -17.82 -17.95
C HIS A 429 16.27 -18.21 -19.43
N SER A 430 16.68 -19.44 -19.71
CA SER A 430 16.54 -20.05 -21.04
C SER A 430 15.11 -20.56 -21.29
N ASP A 431 14.36 -20.79 -20.22
CA ASP A 431 13.02 -21.35 -20.24
C ASP A 431 11.97 -20.24 -20.11
N LYS A 432 11.23 -19.99 -21.20
CA LYS A 432 10.15 -18.99 -21.22
C LYS A 432 9.10 -19.23 -20.13
N ARG A 433 8.92 -20.45 -19.62
CA ARG A 433 7.93 -20.70 -18.56
C ARG A 433 8.25 -19.92 -17.29
N ARG A 434 9.53 -19.64 -17.03
CA ARG A 434 10.03 -18.96 -15.82
C ARG A 434 10.10 -17.44 -15.90
N TYR A 435 9.72 -16.82 -17.01
CA TYR A 435 9.84 -15.36 -17.13
C TYR A 435 8.88 -14.62 -16.20
N GLY A 436 9.39 -13.51 -15.66
CA GLY A 436 8.69 -12.58 -14.79
C GLY A 436 8.04 -13.21 -13.58
N LEU A 437 7.07 -12.48 -13.03
CA LEU A 437 6.49 -12.76 -11.73
C LEU A 437 5.83 -14.14 -11.61
N PHE A 438 5.12 -14.58 -12.66
CA PHE A 438 4.44 -15.88 -12.67
C PHE A 438 5.39 -17.09 -12.71
N GLY A 439 6.69 -16.87 -12.98
CA GLY A 439 7.72 -17.90 -12.95
C GLY A 439 8.40 -18.08 -11.58
N GLN A 440 8.22 -17.14 -10.65
CA GLN A 440 8.94 -17.08 -9.37
C GLN A 440 8.30 -18.01 -8.31
N ALA A 441 9.13 -18.81 -7.64
CA ALA A 441 8.67 -19.78 -6.67
C ALA A 441 8.05 -19.16 -5.42
N SER A 442 8.51 -17.99 -5.00
CA SER A 442 7.95 -17.23 -3.88
C SER A 442 6.44 -16.98 -4.07
N VAL A 443 6.07 -16.41 -5.22
CA VAL A 443 4.66 -16.13 -5.60
C VAL A 443 3.87 -17.42 -5.72
N LEU A 444 4.42 -18.43 -6.41
CA LEU A 444 3.74 -19.71 -6.62
C LEU A 444 3.49 -20.45 -5.30
N ALA A 445 4.37 -20.28 -4.30
CA ALA A 445 4.23 -20.85 -2.97
C ALA A 445 3.15 -20.12 -2.14
N VAL A 446 3.19 -18.77 -2.08
CA VAL A 446 2.24 -18.00 -1.26
C VAL A 446 0.81 -18.00 -1.80
N THR A 447 0.64 -18.29 -3.08
CA THR A 447 -0.67 -18.45 -3.73
C THR A 447 -1.19 -19.90 -3.72
N SER A 448 -0.53 -20.80 -2.97
CA SER A 448 -0.92 -22.21 -2.86
C SER A 448 -1.33 -22.59 -1.43
N LEU A 449 -1.78 -23.83 -1.24
CA LEU A 449 -1.99 -24.43 0.08
C LEU A 449 -0.79 -25.35 0.42
N PRO A 450 -0.56 -25.66 1.71
CA PRO A 450 0.39 -26.70 2.07
C PRO A 450 0.07 -28.00 1.32
N TYR A 451 1.06 -28.54 0.60
CA TYR A 451 0.99 -29.80 -0.15
C TYR A 451 0.00 -29.87 -1.33
N ARG A 452 -0.68 -28.78 -1.71
CA ARG A 452 -1.55 -28.75 -2.89
C ARG A 452 -1.69 -27.37 -3.52
N THR A 453 -1.82 -27.33 -4.84
CA THR A 453 -2.12 -26.09 -5.56
C THR A 453 -3.54 -25.62 -5.27
N SER A 454 -3.81 -24.34 -5.52
CA SER A 454 -5.16 -23.76 -5.48
C SER A 454 -5.33 -22.80 -6.66
N PRO A 455 -5.94 -23.25 -7.78
CA PRO A 455 -6.24 -22.39 -8.91
C PRO A 455 -7.06 -21.16 -8.51
N ILE A 456 -8.06 -21.35 -7.64
CA ILE A 456 -8.92 -20.28 -7.14
C ILE A 456 -8.10 -19.19 -6.45
N ARG A 457 -7.22 -19.54 -5.50
CA ARG A 457 -6.35 -18.56 -4.82
C ARG A 457 -5.36 -17.88 -5.76
N ARG A 458 -4.85 -18.59 -6.77
CA ARG A 458 -3.96 -18.00 -7.78
C ARG A 458 -4.70 -16.97 -8.64
N GLY A 459 -5.90 -17.31 -9.10
CA GLY A 459 -6.76 -16.41 -9.86
C GLY A 459 -7.18 -15.18 -9.04
N GLU A 460 -7.62 -15.40 -7.81
CA GLU A 460 -7.95 -14.35 -6.85
C GLU A 460 -6.76 -13.41 -6.61
N TRP A 461 -5.57 -13.96 -6.37
CA TRP A 461 -4.36 -13.16 -6.18
C TRP A 461 -4.01 -12.32 -7.42
N ILE A 462 -4.17 -12.86 -8.64
CA ILE A 462 -3.98 -12.07 -9.86
C ILE A 462 -4.99 -10.91 -9.91
N LEU A 463 -6.27 -11.20 -9.69
CA LEU A 463 -7.33 -10.19 -9.76
C LEU A 463 -7.18 -9.10 -8.69
N ASP A 464 -6.92 -9.48 -7.45
CA ASP A 464 -6.78 -8.56 -6.33
C ASP A 464 -5.42 -7.86 -6.33
N SER A 465 -4.33 -8.63 -6.24
CA SER A 465 -2.99 -8.07 -6.03
C SER A 465 -2.44 -7.40 -7.29
N LEU A 466 -2.68 -7.96 -8.49
CA LEU A 466 -2.12 -7.40 -9.72
C LEU A 466 -3.08 -6.48 -10.46
N LEU A 467 -4.37 -6.82 -10.58
CA LEU A 467 -5.31 -6.06 -11.41
C LEU A 467 -6.17 -5.05 -10.64
N GLY A 468 -6.24 -5.16 -9.31
CA GLY A 468 -7.06 -4.26 -8.48
C GLY A 468 -8.56 -4.43 -8.75
N THR A 469 -8.97 -5.62 -9.17
CA THR A 469 -10.35 -6.02 -9.45
C THR A 469 -10.67 -7.30 -8.67
N PRO A 470 -10.56 -7.29 -7.33
CA PRO A 470 -10.81 -8.47 -6.52
C PRO A 470 -12.21 -9.03 -6.81
N PRO A 471 -12.39 -10.37 -6.82
CA PRO A 471 -13.73 -10.94 -6.92
C PRO A 471 -14.58 -10.47 -5.72
N PRO A 472 -15.89 -10.28 -5.89
CA PRO A 472 -16.77 -9.94 -4.76
C PRO A 472 -16.75 -11.08 -3.73
N PRO A 473 -17.07 -10.79 -2.45
CA PRO A 473 -17.15 -11.83 -1.44
C PRO A 473 -18.13 -12.93 -1.87
N PRO A 474 -17.81 -14.21 -1.56
CA PRO A 474 -18.64 -15.33 -1.94
C PRO A 474 -20.04 -15.20 -1.29
N PRO A 475 -21.11 -15.65 -1.96
CA PRO A 475 -22.42 -15.81 -1.32
C PRO A 475 -22.32 -16.68 -0.05
N PRO A 476 -23.20 -16.49 0.97
CA PRO A 476 -23.16 -17.25 2.22
C PRO A 476 -23.13 -18.79 2.06
N ASP A 477 -23.69 -19.32 0.96
CA ASP A 477 -23.80 -20.76 0.68
C ASP A 477 -22.79 -21.26 -0.37
N ALA A 478 -21.81 -20.45 -0.79
CA ALA A 478 -20.92 -20.77 -1.92
C ALA A 478 -19.67 -21.59 -1.56
N GLY A 479 -19.47 -21.91 -0.28
CA GLY A 479 -18.21 -22.48 0.23
C GLY A 479 -17.99 -23.97 -0.05
N GLU A 480 -19.02 -24.71 -0.44
CA GLU A 480 -18.95 -26.17 -0.57
C GLU A 480 -19.34 -26.61 -1.99
N LEU A 481 -18.51 -27.48 -2.58
CA LEU A 481 -18.91 -28.22 -3.77
C LEU A 481 -20.00 -29.20 -3.35
N ASP A 482 -20.99 -29.47 -4.21
CA ASP A 482 -21.94 -30.55 -3.95
C ASP A 482 -21.18 -31.85 -3.64
N GLU A 483 -21.57 -32.57 -2.59
CA GLU A 483 -20.88 -33.77 -2.11
C GLU A 483 -20.65 -34.79 -3.25
N ASP A 484 -21.65 -34.96 -4.12
CA ASP A 484 -21.57 -35.84 -5.29
C ASP A 484 -20.45 -35.43 -6.28
N ILE A 485 -20.17 -34.13 -6.43
CA ILE A 485 -19.09 -33.60 -7.27
C ILE A 485 -17.75 -33.72 -6.53
N GLU A 486 -17.72 -33.36 -5.24
CA GLU A 486 -16.51 -33.40 -4.43
C GLU A 486 -15.97 -34.82 -4.26
N GLU A 487 -16.82 -35.81 -4.02
CA GLU A 487 -16.40 -37.19 -3.82
C GLU A 487 -16.07 -37.92 -5.12
N ASN A 488 -16.46 -37.37 -6.27
CA ASN A 488 -16.26 -38.02 -7.56
C ASN A 488 -14.77 -38.10 -7.94
N ARG A 489 -14.17 -39.26 -7.70
CA ARG A 489 -12.76 -39.53 -8.01
C ARG A 489 -12.47 -39.57 -9.51
N LYS A 490 -13.47 -39.70 -10.39
CA LYS A 490 -13.26 -39.72 -11.85
C LYS A 490 -13.02 -38.33 -12.43
N LEU A 491 -13.53 -37.29 -11.78
CA LEU A 491 -13.36 -35.90 -12.23
C LEU A 491 -12.01 -35.32 -11.76
N THR A 492 -11.39 -34.53 -12.63
CA THR A 492 -10.28 -33.65 -12.25
C THR A 492 -10.79 -32.50 -11.39
N PHE A 493 -9.91 -31.85 -10.62
CA PHE A 493 -10.31 -30.66 -9.86
C PHE A 493 -10.89 -29.57 -10.78
N ARG A 494 -10.31 -29.39 -11.97
CA ARG A 494 -10.84 -28.50 -12.99
C ARG A 494 -12.29 -28.84 -13.37
N GLN A 495 -12.55 -30.09 -13.72
CA GLN A 495 -13.92 -30.54 -14.08
C GLN A 495 -14.91 -30.35 -12.93
N LYS A 496 -14.49 -30.57 -11.69
CA LYS A 496 -15.33 -30.31 -10.51
C LYS A 496 -15.70 -28.84 -10.39
N LEU A 497 -14.72 -27.97 -10.57
CA LEU A 497 -14.93 -26.52 -10.50
C LEU A 497 -15.74 -26.00 -11.69
N GLU A 498 -15.53 -26.54 -12.89
CA GLU A 498 -16.33 -26.24 -14.08
C GLU A 498 -17.82 -26.56 -13.83
N LEU A 499 -18.13 -27.75 -13.30
CA LEU A 499 -19.49 -28.13 -12.92
C LEU A 499 -20.08 -27.18 -11.86
N HIS A 500 -19.30 -26.79 -10.85
CA HIS A 500 -19.73 -25.82 -9.85
C HIS A 500 -20.02 -24.43 -10.47
N SER A 501 -19.20 -24.03 -11.45
CA SER A 501 -19.33 -22.76 -12.16
C SER A 501 -20.47 -22.71 -13.19
N GLU A 502 -21.17 -23.83 -13.44
CA GLU A 502 -22.38 -23.84 -14.30
C GLU A 502 -23.53 -23.05 -13.65
N ASN A 503 -23.54 -22.93 -12.31
CA ASN A 503 -24.49 -22.09 -11.61
C ASN A 503 -24.28 -20.61 -12.01
N PRO A 504 -25.28 -19.90 -12.56
CA PRO A 504 -25.13 -18.52 -13.00
C PRO A 504 -24.57 -17.57 -11.92
N ARG A 505 -24.90 -17.82 -10.64
CA ARG A 505 -24.38 -17.04 -9.51
C ARG A 505 -22.87 -17.19 -9.36
N CYS A 506 -22.35 -18.40 -9.51
CA CYS A 506 -20.92 -18.70 -9.37
C CYS A 506 -20.16 -18.31 -10.64
N ASN A 507 -20.76 -18.53 -11.82
CA ASN A 507 -20.16 -18.19 -13.11
C ASN A 507 -19.73 -16.72 -13.21
N SER A 508 -20.51 -15.81 -12.63
CA SER A 508 -20.26 -14.36 -12.64
C SER A 508 -18.83 -13.98 -12.23
N CYS A 509 -18.24 -14.71 -11.28
CA CYS A 509 -16.90 -14.48 -10.74
C CYS A 509 -15.88 -15.50 -11.27
N HIS A 510 -16.28 -16.78 -11.36
CA HIS A 510 -15.40 -17.87 -11.79
C HIS A 510 -14.97 -17.75 -13.26
N LYS A 511 -15.76 -17.10 -14.12
CA LYS A 511 -15.46 -16.89 -15.55
C LYS A 511 -14.12 -16.18 -15.83
N GLU A 512 -13.65 -15.36 -14.89
CA GLU A 512 -12.38 -14.63 -15.04
C GLU A 512 -11.31 -15.20 -14.11
N MET A 513 -11.66 -15.49 -12.86
CA MET A 513 -10.73 -16.00 -11.85
C MET A 513 -10.14 -17.37 -12.20
N ASP A 514 -10.98 -18.34 -12.58
CA ASP A 514 -10.55 -19.71 -12.76
C ASP A 514 -9.59 -19.90 -13.94
N PRO A 515 -9.84 -19.32 -15.15
CA PRO A 515 -8.91 -19.37 -16.25
C PRO A 515 -7.50 -18.87 -15.90
N LEU A 516 -7.41 -17.77 -15.15
CA LEU A 516 -6.14 -17.20 -14.70
C LEU A 516 -5.41 -18.18 -13.78
N GLY A 517 -6.13 -18.76 -12.80
CA GLY A 517 -5.60 -19.76 -11.88
C GLY A 517 -5.13 -21.06 -12.55
N PHE A 518 -5.95 -21.62 -13.44
CA PHE A 518 -5.66 -22.88 -14.14
C PHE A 518 -4.43 -22.78 -15.04
N SER A 519 -4.17 -21.61 -15.62
CA SER A 519 -2.99 -21.40 -16.45
C SER A 519 -1.66 -21.61 -15.70
N LEU A 520 -1.68 -21.53 -14.36
CA LEU A 520 -0.51 -21.76 -13.52
C LEU A 520 -0.41 -23.19 -12.98
N GLU A 521 -1.37 -24.09 -13.27
CA GLU A 521 -1.40 -25.44 -12.66
C GLU A 521 -0.21 -26.32 -13.04
N ASN A 522 0.52 -26.00 -14.11
CA ASN A 522 1.79 -26.65 -14.42
C ASN A 522 2.90 -26.36 -13.40
N TYR A 523 2.70 -25.43 -12.47
CA TYR A 523 3.51 -25.28 -11.28
C TYR A 523 2.85 -25.98 -10.10
N ASP A 524 3.61 -26.83 -9.39
CA ASP A 524 3.18 -27.40 -8.12
C ASP A 524 3.05 -26.32 -7.04
N TRP A 525 2.66 -26.72 -5.83
CA TRP A 525 2.39 -25.80 -4.72
C TRP A 525 3.62 -25.04 -4.22
N PHE A 526 4.82 -25.41 -4.64
CA PHE A 526 6.07 -24.72 -4.29
C PHE A 526 6.78 -24.15 -5.53
N GLY A 527 6.12 -24.18 -6.69
CA GLY A 527 6.62 -23.60 -7.92
C GLY A 527 7.50 -24.50 -8.79
N ARG A 528 7.51 -25.83 -8.60
CA ARG A 528 8.19 -26.76 -9.53
C ARG A 528 7.31 -27.09 -10.73
N TRP A 529 7.94 -27.28 -11.88
CA TRP A 529 7.22 -27.65 -13.09
C TRP A 529 6.73 -29.11 -13.06
N ARG A 530 5.48 -29.32 -13.49
CA ARG A 530 4.82 -30.63 -13.64
C ARG A 530 3.89 -30.66 -14.86
N THR A 531 3.75 -31.84 -15.45
CA THR A 531 2.80 -32.10 -16.56
C THR A 531 1.61 -32.96 -16.15
N LYS A 532 1.70 -33.58 -14.96
CA LYS A 532 0.64 -34.41 -14.39
C LYS A 532 0.36 -34.03 -12.94
N SER A 533 -0.90 -34.16 -12.54
CA SER A 533 -1.40 -34.03 -11.18
C SER A 533 -2.20 -35.29 -10.84
N ARG A 534 -1.83 -35.99 -9.74
CA ARG A 534 -2.50 -37.24 -9.32
C ARG A 534 -2.67 -38.26 -10.48
N GLY A 535 -1.62 -38.41 -11.29
CA GLY A 535 -1.59 -39.33 -12.45
C GLY A 535 -2.28 -38.83 -13.72
N ARG A 536 -2.99 -37.70 -13.69
CA ARG A 536 -3.70 -37.13 -14.86
C ARG A 536 -2.94 -35.98 -15.47
N SER A 537 -3.02 -35.83 -16.79
CA SER A 537 -2.47 -34.67 -17.50
C SER A 537 -3.12 -33.37 -17.02
N ILE A 538 -2.33 -32.32 -16.93
CA ILE A 538 -2.80 -30.98 -16.54
C ILE A 538 -3.33 -30.26 -17.77
N ASP A 539 -4.53 -29.70 -17.65
CA ASP A 539 -5.10 -28.77 -18.63
C ASP A 539 -4.95 -27.33 -18.11
N ALA A 540 -4.02 -26.59 -18.71
CA ALA A 540 -3.70 -25.21 -18.38
C ALA A 540 -4.27 -24.20 -19.40
N ASN A 541 -5.26 -24.60 -20.21
CA ASN A 541 -5.94 -23.66 -21.10
C ASN A 541 -6.86 -22.72 -20.31
N GLY A 542 -6.90 -21.46 -20.71
CA GLY A 542 -7.79 -20.44 -20.18
C GLY A 542 -8.51 -19.69 -21.30
N ARG A 543 -9.68 -19.13 -20.99
CA ARG A 543 -10.40 -18.20 -21.86
C ARG A 543 -10.83 -17.00 -21.04
N MET A 544 -10.47 -15.80 -21.49
CA MET A 544 -10.90 -14.55 -20.86
C MET A 544 -12.36 -14.23 -21.21
N PRO A 545 -13.06 -13.39 -20.43
CA PRO A 545 -14.41 -12.91 -20.78
C PRO A 545 -14.49 -12.19 -22.13
N SER A 546 -13.38 -11.62 -22.61
CA SER A 546 -13.23 -11.03 -23.95
C SER A 546 -13.32 -12.06 -25.09
N GLY A 547 -13.17 -13.35 -24.78
CA GLY A 547 -13.12 -14.46 -25.73
C GLY A 547 -11.71 -14.98 -26.02
N THR A 548 -10.67 -14.23 -25.63
CA THR A 548 -9.26 -14.58 -25.86
C THR A 548 -8.88 -15.88 -25.18
N GLU A 549 -8.31 -16.80 -25.95
CA GLU A 549 -7.80 -18.07 -25.48
C GLU A 549 -6.31 -17.98 -25.19
N PHE A 550 -5.86 -18.63 -24.12
CA PHE A 550 -4.46 -18.68 -23.74
C PHE A 550 -4.09 -20.01 -23.11
N ASN A 551 -2.80 -20.37 -23.12
CA ASN A 551 -2.31 -21.62 -22.56
C ASN A 551 -1.13 -21.38 -21.62
N GLY A 552 -1.26 -21.89 -20.40
CA GLY A 552 -0.18 -21.95 -19.44
C GLY A 552 0.31 -20.58 -18.98
N PRO A 553 1.44 -20.53 -18.26
CA PRO A 553 2.01 -19.27 -17.78
C PRO A 553 2.52 -18.37 -18.91
N ILE A 554 2.79 -18.93 -20.10
CA ILE A 554 3.24 -18.14 -21.25
C ILE A 554 2.08 -17.31 -21.78
N GLY A 555 0.96 -17.95 -22.14
CA GLY A 555 -0.21 -17.23 -22.65
C GLY A 555 -0.85 -16.32 -21.59
N LEU A 556 -0.77 -16.67 -20.30
CA LEU A 556 -1.22 -15.77 -19.23
C LEU A 556 -0.48 -14.42 -19.27
N ARG A 557 0.84 -14.42 -19.47
CA ARG A 557 1.61 -13.17 -19.56
C ARG A 557 1.16 -12.32 -20.74
N ASP A 558 1.00 -12.95 -21.89
CA ASP A 558 0.60 -12.29 -23.12
C ASP A 558 -0.77 -11.61 -22.90
N VAL A 559 -1.74 -12.31 -22.30
CA VAL A 559 -3.05 -11.75 -21.93
C VAL A 559 -2.93 -10.59 -20.94
N ILE A 560 -2.09 -10.70 -19.91
CA ILE A 560 -1.93 -9.62 -18.92
C ILE A 560 -1.35 -8.36 -19.57
N ILE A 561 -0.40 -8.52 -20.49
CA ILE A 561 0.25 -7.39 -21.19
C ILE A 561 -0.68 -6.79 -22.25
N GLU A 562 -1.36 -7.62 -23.04
CA GLU A 562 -2.16 -7.18 -24.17
C GLU A 562 -3.53 -6.62 -23.76
N GLU A 563 -4.17 -7.19 -22.74
CA GLU A 563 -5.54 -6.81 -22.35
C GLU A 563 -5.65 -6.12 -21.00
N LYS A 564 -4.70 -6.34 -20.09
CA LYS A 564 -4.84 -5.94 -18.67
C LYS A 564 -3.73 -5.00 -18.17
N LEU A 565 -2.87 -4.48 -19.06
CA LEU A 565 -1.75 -3.62 -18.66
C LEU A 565 -2.22 -2.33 -17.97
N ASP A 566 -3.33 -1.73 -18.42
CA ASP A 566 -3.89 -0.53 -17.78
C ASP A 566 -4.42 -0.82 -16.36
N ASP A 567 -4.96 -2.02 -16.12
CA ASP A 567 -5.40 -2.45 -14.79
C ASP A 567 -4.21 -2.69 -13.87
N LEU A 568 -3.17 -3.38 -14.37
CA LEU A 568 -1.91 -3.57 -13.67
C LEU A 568 -1.24 -2.24 -13.31
N ALA A 569 -1.19 -1.31 -14.27
CA ALA A 569 -0.64 0.03 -14.08
C ALA A 569 -1.42 0.82 -13.02
N ARG A 570 -2.76 0.79 -13.07
CA ARG A 570 -3.59 1.43 -12.06
C ARG A 570 -3.37 0.84 -10.67
N GLN A 571 -3.27 -0.48 -10.56
CA GLN A 571 -3.11 -1.16 -9.28
C GLN A 571 -1.74 -0.87 -8.66
N VAL A 572 -0.65 -0.94 -9.43
CA VAL A 572 0.68 -0.57 -8.91
C VAL A 572 0.72 0.91 -8.51
N THR A 573 0.07 1.81 -9.26
CA THR A 573 -0.06 3.22 -8.86
C THR A 573 -0.77 3.38 -7.53
N ARG A 574 -1.91 2.70 -7.34
CA ARG A 574 -2.67 2.74 -6.08
C ARG A 574 -1.85 2.20 -4.91
N LYS A 575 -1.21 1.04 -5.08
CA LYS A 575 -0.41 0.40 -4.05
C LYS A 575 0.80 1.25 -3.67
N MET A 576 1.53 1.79 -4.65
CA MET A 576 2.67 2.67 -4.44
C MET A 576 2.27 3.95 -3.70
N LEU A 577 1.19 4.61 -4.13
CA LEU A 577 0.71 5.83 -3.47
C LEU A 577 0.23 5.55 -2.04
N SER A 578 -0.48 4.43 -1.82
CA SER A 578 -0.94 4.03 -0.48
C SER A 578 0.22 3.76 0.47
N TYR A 579 1.26 3.07 0.00
CA TYR A 579 2.48 2.83 0.77
C TYR A 579 3.24 4.14 1.05
N ALA A 580 3.38 5.02 0.06
CA ALA A 580 4.04 6.31 0.21
C ALA A 580 3.36 7.23 1.25
N LEU A 581 2.02 7.17 1.34
CA LEU A 581 1.22 7.96 2.27
C LEU A 581 1.00 7.28 3.62
N GLY A 582 1.36 6.00 3.78
CA GLY A 582 1.13 5.24 5.02
C GLY A 582 -0.35 5.14 5.42
N ARG A 583 -1.27 5.14 4.45
CA ARG A 583 -2.72 5.03 4.69
C ARG A 583 -3.45 4.42 3.50
N GLN A 584 -4.65 3.93 3.74
CA GLN A 584 -5.56 3.53 2.67
C GLN A 584 -5.89 4.73 1.78
N LEU A 585 -6.00 4.50 0.47
CA LEU A 585 -6.49 5.49 -0.47
C LEU A 585 -8.01 5.61 -0.38
N GLU A 586 -8.47 6.85 -0.38
CA GLU A 586 -9.88 7.22 -0.30
C GLU A 586 -10.36 7.80 -1.63
N TYR A 587 -11.65 8.12 -1.72
CA TYR A 587 -12.25 8.73 -2.91
C TYR A 587 -11.51 9.99 -3.38
N TYR A 588 -10.95 10.77 -2.44
CA TYR A 588 -10.24 12.00 -2.76
C TYR A 588 -8.83 11.80 -3.33
N ASP A 589 -8.29 10.59 -3.30
CA ASP A 589 -6.99 10.27 -3.92
C ASP A 589 -7.13 9.88 -5.39
N VAL A 590 -8.35 9.61 -5.88
CA VAL A 590 -8.62 9.22 -7.27
C VAL A 590 -8.09 10.22 -8.30
N PRO A 591 -8.23 11.56 -8.14
CA PRO A 591 -7.61 12.52 -9.06
C PRO A 591 -6.09 12.34 -9.17
N ALA A 592 -5.40 12.11 -8.04
CA ALA A 592 -3.96 11.88 -8.04
C ALA A 592 -3.60 10.58 -8.77
N VAL A 593 -4.31 9.49 -8.51
CA VAL A 593 -4.11 8.21 -9.21
C VAL A 593 -4.31 8.37 -10.72
N ARG A 594 -5.36 9.07 -11.16
CA ARG A 594 -5.64 9.31 -12.59
C ARG A 594 -4.53 10.12 -13.26
N LYS A 595 -4.06 11.19 -12.60
CA LYS A 595 -2.98 12.03 -13.11
C LYS A 595 -1.67 11.26 -13.24
N ILE A 596 -1.29 10.51 -12.19
CA ILE A 596 -0.08 9.67 -12.20
C ILE A 596 -0.17 8.64 -13.33
N LEU A 597 -1.31 7.96 -13.46
CA LEU A 597 -1.51 6.94 -14.49
C LEU A 597 -1.40 7.49 -15.91
N ALA A 598 -1.91 8.71 -16.16
CA ALA A 598 -1.79 9.35 -17.47
C ALA A 598 -0.34 9.58 -17.86
N VAL A 599 0.46 10.19 -16.98
CA VAL A 599 1.90 10.44 -17.22
C VAL A 599 2.68 9.12 -17.30
N PHE A 600 2.35 8.16 -16.43
CA PHE A 600 2.97 6.84 -16.43
C PHE A 600 2.74 6.11 -17.76
N LYS A 601 1.54 6.21 -18.34
CA LYS A 601 1.22 5.64 -19.66
C LYS A 601 1.92 6.38 -20.80
N GLU A 602 1.97 7.71 -20.76
CA GLU A 602 2.68 8.52 -21.75
C GLU A 602 4.18 8.18 -21.82
N ASP A 603 4.80 7.88 -20.68
CA ASP A 603 6.20 7.43 -20.60
C ASP A 603 6.35 5.90 -20.68
N ASN A 604 5.44 5.21 -21.39
CA ASN A 604 5.48 3.77 -21.65
C ASN A 604 5.64 2.92 -20.38
N TYR A 605 4.94 3.30 -19.31
CA TYR A 605 4.92 2.61 -18.01
C TYR A 605 6.29 2.42 -17.34
N ARG A 606 7.22 3.37 -17.53
CA ARG A 606 8.54 3.35 -16.88
C ARG A 606 8.46 3.57 -15.37
N LEU A 607 9.02 2.65 -14.59
CA LEU A 607 8.82 2.63 -13.13
C LEU A 607 9.33 3.88 -12.41
N GLN A 608 10.45 4.51 -12.82
CA GLN A 608 10.89 5.73 -12.14
C GLN A 608 9.93 6.91 -12.36
N THR A 609 9.18 6.91 -13.47
CA THR A 609 8.13 7.92 -13.69
C THR A 609 7.00 7.74 -12.68
N LEU A 610 6.57 6.50 -12.41
CA LEU A 610 5.61 6.25 -11.34
C LEU A 610 6.10 6.80 -9.98
N LEU A 611 7.35 6.52 -9.59
CA LEU A 611 7.88 6.97 -8.30
C LEU A 611 7.98 8.50 -8.22
N ARG A 612 8.48 9.17 -9.27
CA ARG A 612 8.55 10.64 -9.33
C ARG A 612 7.17 11.29 -9.26
N GLU A 613 6.18 10.73 -9.96
CA GLU A 613 4.82 11.25 -9.97
C GLU A 613 4.10 11.03 -8.63
N VAL A 614 4.36 9.92 -7.92
CA VAL A 614 3.89 9.72 -6.55
C VAL A 614 4.46 10.81 -5.62
N CYS A 615 5.77 11.05 -5.65
CA CYS A 615 6.42 12.10 -4.85
C CYS A 615 5.93 13.51 -5.20
N SER A 616 5.59 13.73 -6.47
CA SER A 616 5.11 15.02 -6.98
C SER A 616 3.61 15.24 -6.76
N SER A 617 2.89 14.21 -6.32
CA SER A 617 1.42 14.21 -6.22
C SER A 617 0.91 15.17 -5.15
N TYR A 618 -0.33 15.63 -5.34
CA TYR A 618 -1.01 16.50 -4.39
C TYR A 618 -1.08 15.91 -2.96
N PRO A 619 -1.56 14.67 -2.73
CA PRO A 619 -1.61 14.09 -1.38
C PRO A 619 -0.24 13.88 -0.75
N PHE A 620 0.83 13.77 -1.55
CA PHE A 620 2.19 13.61 -1.01
C PHE A 620 2.83 14.94 -0.59
N ARG A 621 2.46 16.06 -1.21
CA ARG A 621 3.07 17.39 -0.97
C ARG A 621 2.21 18.33 -0.13
N PHE A 622 0.96 17.98 0.06
CA PHE A 622 -0.01 18.76 0.80
C PHE A 622 -0.69 17.90 1.85
N ARG A 623 -1.27 18.57 2.83
CA ARG A 623 -2.07 17.98 3.89
C ARG A 623 -3.30 18.84 4.12
N LYS A 624 -4.39 18.20 4.55
CA LYS A 624 -5.53 18.85 5.18
C LYS A 624 -5.65 18.33 6.61
N ASN A 625 -5.95 19.21 7.56
CA ASN A 625 -6.29 18.77 8.91
C ASN A 625 -7.57 17.94 8.89
N PRO A 626 -7.77 17.02 9.85
CA PRO A 626 -9.06 16.38 9.99
C PRO A 626 -10.11 17.46 10.23
N GLU A 627 -11.27 17.33 9.61
CA GLU A 627 -12.42 18.17 9.97
C GLU A 627 -12.75 17.83 11.43
N ASP A 628 -12.69 18.80 12.35
CA ASP A 628 -12.77 18.56 13.80
C ASP A 628 -13.89 17.56 14.12
N ALA A 629 -13.53 16.42 14.72
CA ALA A 629 -14.52 15.55 15.34
C ALA A 629 -15.35 16.32 16.40
N GLU A 630 -14.77 17.37 17.00
CA GLU A 630 -15.47 18.31 17.88
C GLU A 630 -16.48 19.23 17.15
N LEU A 631 -16.33 19.52 15.85
CA LEU A 631 -17.33 20.30 15.10
C LEU A 631 -18.56 19.45 14.73
N LEU A 632 -18.40 18.13 14.60
CA LEU A 632 -19.52 17.21 14.44
C LEU A 632 -20.32 17.05 15.73
N GLU A 633 -19.68 17.03 16.91
CA GLU A 633 -20.37 17.06 18.21
C GLU A 633 -20.98 18.43 18.53
N ARG A 634 -20.35 19.55 18.13
CA ARG A 634 -20.94 20.88 18.34
C ARG A 634 -22.12 21.16 17.41
N LYS A 635 -22.15 20.62 16.19
CA LYS A 635 -23.31 20.73 15.29
C LYS A 635 -24.50 19.90 15.76
N THR A 636 -24.29 18.72 16.33
CA THR A 636 -25.39 17.92 16.92
C THR A 636 -25.96 18.52 18.20
N LEU A 637 -25.19 19.38 18.89
CA LEU A 637 -25.65 20.14 20.05
C LEU A 637 -26.26 21.51 19.70
N SER A 638 -25.87 22.14 18.59
CA SER A 638 -26.45 23.43 18.15
C SER A 638 -27.78 23.28 17.41
N ASP A 639 -28.04 22.12 16.79
CA ASP A 639 -29.29 21.85 16.06
C ASP A 639 -30.40 21.25 16.96
N ASN A 640 -30.11 21.06 18.26
CA ASN A 640 -31.05 20.64 19.30
C ASN A 640 -31.28 21.73 20.38
N GLY A 641 -30.93 22.98 20.08
CA GLY A 641 -31.09 24.15 20.98
C GLY A 641 -32.27 25.02 20.63
#